data_AF-B0CB39-F1
#
_entry.id   AF-B0CB39-F1
#
_cell.length_a   1.000
_cell.length_b   1.000
_cell.length_c   1.000
_cell.angle_alpha   90.00
_cell.angle_beta   90.00
_cell.angle_gamma   90.00
#
_symmetry.space_group_name_H-M   'P 1'
#
loop_
_entity.id
_entity.type
_entity.pdbx_description
1 polymer ?
#
loop_
_entity_poly.entity_id
_entity_poly.type
_entity_poly.pdbx_seq_one_letter_code
_entity_poly.pdbx_strand_id
1 'polypeptide(L)'
;MKEILELIENNRSNFSELNLFRFLRNQSINPVKRLAFAPCISPFVMSFGDLNKYVLQQHPTSDKIQEIINQHTAEEHNHWNWFLEDIQALGYDFNINFNSTLKFLWSEETKSARWISYQLYRFIYDADSIQKLVVLEAMEATSSVFFSEISKVAEELYKTKSIKCRYFGEHHLKAEESHSAFMPETDDYINKIFIPQKRKEELATIVNQIFNLFSDLTESFFQYAIKYQDNSFPLNSYCSQSYDYEYIIIGAGPAGLQLGYFLENSNRDYTILESGDSPGTFFKDYPRHRKLISINKRNTGYSDPEINLRWDWNSLLTQDYSKNFTDYSKKYFPSADNLVEYFNDYAKEFSLNIKYGVTVEKISKNQGFVLLDSYGNTYSCKYLVIATGCPKLYIPEISGIELAEKYTDVSVNPEDFENQRVLIIGKGNSAFETADNLIDTAVTIHICSPSPVTMAWKTKYVGHLRAVNNNFLDTYQLKSQNAILDAEILGIRKNRNEYVVNVKYSHANGESEELVYDRIILCTGFRFDDSIFDVTCKPALTINNRYPAQTSEWESTNIQDLYFAGILMHMRDFKKKQSGFIHGFRYNIRTLHRIFEHKHHHAPLPSRKIPLSPQAITDFIIDRVNTSSSLWQQTDFMCDLITVSDDSQEVQYFDELTKDYIHEGYLGRHEHYYTVSLEFGQNVADITDPFAIDRVHKEDAFNSSQSEFIHPVIRRFHKNTLIAEHHVIEDLASEWKEDVHIQPLLKFMTEQLTHSQGIGAHLLEAGLLTSEQLEVALEDQERQATARLGEVIQKRGWVKERTIQFLLNQVNNTLVDHPALNACTQLGNNLVEAGLLTSAQVDEAIQEQKISNKRLGEILVNHGWVNSQTIEYMMKHLSKANATAQPEVAVMN
;
A
#
# COMPACT_ATOMS: atom_id res chain seq x y z
N MET A 1 37.21 65.45 16.09
CA MET A 1 36.46 64.40 15.37
C MET A 1 37.04 64.14 14.00
N LYS A 2 37.34 65.17 13.20
CA LYS A 2 37.92 65.06 11.84
C LYS A 2 38.98 63.96 11.63
N GLU A 3 40.03 63.90 12.46
CA GLU A 3 41.07 62.84 12.34
C GLU A 3 40.53 61.42 12.55
N ILE A 4 39.51 61.25 13.40
CA ILE A 4 38.85 59.95 13.63
C ILE A 4 37.98 59.58 12.41
N LEU A 5 37.28 60.56 11.83
CA LEU A 5 36.50 60.34 10.59
C LEU A 5 37.42 60.02 9.40
N GLU A 6 38.58 60.67 9.29
CA GLU A 6 39.60 60.35 8.29
C GLU A 6 40.14 58.92 8.48
N LEU A 7 40.32 58.46 9.73
CA LEU A 7 40.67 57.07 10.02
C LEU A 7 39.56 56.10 9.62
N ILE A 8 38.29 56.42 9.88
CA ILE A 8 37.13 55.62 9.48
C ILE A 8 37.09 55.47 7.96
N GLU A 9 37.29 56.55 7.20
CA GLU A 9 37.26 56.52 5.73
C GLU A 9 38.46 55.72 5.15
N ASN A 10 39.64 55.83 5.76
CA ASN A 10 40.79 55.00 5.39
C ASN A 10 40.51 53.50 5.63
N ASN A 11 39.92 53.17 6.78
CA ASN A 11 39.55 51.79 7.11
C ASN A 11 38.41 51.27 6.21
N ARG A 12 37.44 52.13 5.85
CA ARG A 12 36.37 51.83 4.89
C ARG A 12 36.93 51.42 3.54
N SER A 13 37.92 52.16 3.05
CA SER A 13 38.62 51.84 1.79
C SER A 13 39.26 50.45 1.86
N ASN A 14 39.98 50.14 2.94
CA ASN A 14 40.58 48.81 3.16
C ASN A 14 39.53 47.69 3.31
N PHE A 15 38.43 47.97 4.01
CA PHE A 15 37.34 47.03 4.22
C PHE A 15 36.68 46.63 2.91
N SER A 16 36.51 47.57 1.97
CA SER A 16 35.92 47.32 0.64
C SER A 16 36.72 46.35 -0.26
N GLU A 17 37.94 46.01 0.15
CA GLU A 17 38.86 45.11 -0.56
C GLU A 17 38.89 43.67 0.00
N LEU A 18 38.08 43.37 1.01
CA LEU A 18 37.99 42.03 1.60
C LEU A 18 37.40 40.98 0.62
N ASN A 19 37.68 39.71 0.91
CA ASN A 19 37.35 38.58 0.04
C ASN A 19 35.86 38.49 -0.28
N LEU A 20 34.98 38.74 0.69
CA LEU A 20 33.54 38.74 0.48
C LEU A 20 33.13 39.71 -0.64
N PHE A 21 33.65 40.94 -0.62
CA PHE A 21 33.27 41.96 -1.60
C PHE A 21 33.81 41.62 -3.00
N ARG A 22 35.02 41.09 -3.09
CA ARG A 22 35.56 40.55 -4.36
C ARG A 22 34.71 39.39 -4.89
N PHE A 23 34.23 38.53 -4.00
CA PHE A 23 33.32 37.42 -4.33
C PHE A 23 31.96 37.92 -4.80
N LEU A 24 31.36 38.92 -4.14
CA LEU A 24 30.08 39.53 -4.54
C LEU A 24 30.19 40.21 -5.92
N ARG A 25 31.32 40.86 -6.23
CA ARG A 25 31.59 41.49 -7.53
C ARG A 25 31.81 40.48 -8.67
N ASN A 26 32.06 39.20 -8.38
CA ASN A 26 32.36 38.21 -9.40
C ASN A 26 31.10 37.68 -10.11
N GLN A 27 30.77 38.29 -11.24
CA GLN A 27 29.61 37.93 -12.06
C GLN A 27 29.68 36.54 -12.71
N SER A 28 30.84 35.86 -12.71
CA SER A 28 30.91 34.46 -13.18
C SER A 28 30.22 33.48 -12.23
N ILE A 29 29.92 33.89 -10.99
CA ILE A 29 29.27 33.09 -9.98
C ILE A 29 27.77 33.45 -9.94
N ASN A 30 26.91 32.44 -9.93
CA ASN A 30 25.47 32.64 -9.88
C ASN A 30 25.07 33.53 -8.68
N PRO A 31 24.17 34.52 -8.83
CA PRO A 31 23.80 35.43 -7.75
C PRO A 31 23.22 34.72 -6.52
N VAL A 32 22.53 33.57 -6.70
CA VAL A 32 22.06 32.76 -5.56
C VAL A 32 23.21 32.20 -4.74
N LYS A 33 24.29 31.74 -5.40
CA LYS A 33 25.48 31.24 -4.71
C LYS A 33 26.21 32.37 -3.99
N ARG A 34 26.22 33.57 -4.57
CA ARG A 34 26.82 34.76 -3.94
C ARG A 34 26.08 35.19 -2.67
N LEU A 35 24.78 34.92 -2.57
CA LEU A 35 23.95 35.20 -1.39
C LEU A 35 23.77 33.98 -0.45
N ALA A 36 24.49 32.88 -0.67
CA ALA A 36 24.29 31.65 0.09
C ALA A 36 24.50 31.81 1.62
N PHE A 37 25.28 32.79 2.04
CA PHE A 37 25.54 33.09 3.45
C PHE A 37 24.39 33.81 4.17
N ALA A 38 23.31 34.21 3.46
CA ALA A 38 22.26 35.05 4.04
C ALA A 38 21.70 34.51 5.38
N PRO A 39 21.49 33.20 5.61
CA PRO A 39 21.00 32.73 6.90
C PRO A 39 22.02 32.87 8.05
N CYS A 40 23.32 32.96 7.77
CA CYS A 40 24.37 33.14 8.79
C CYS A 40 24.35 34.52 9.45
N ILE A 41 23.82 35.54 8.77
CA ILE A 41 23.73 36.90 9.32
C ILE A 41 22.59 37.04 10.35
N SER A 42 21.65 36.07 10.40
CA SER A 42 20.42 36.18 11.18
C SER A 42 20.62 36.62 12.64
N PRO A 43 21.56 36.03 13.43
CA PRO A 43 21.75 36.47 14.81
C PRO A 43 22.17 37.93 14.91
N PHE A 44 23.01 38.40 13.98
CA PHE A 44 23.44 39.79 13.95
C PHE A 44 22.27 40.72 13.62
N VAL A 45 21.51 40.46 12.55
CA VAL A 45 20.36 41.31 12.16
C VAL A 45 19.33 41.42 13.27
N MET A 46 19.01 40.30 13.92
CA MET A 46 18.03 40.28 15.02
C MET A 46 18.54 41.06 16.23
N SER A 47 19.79 40.83 16.65
CA SER A 47 20.40 41.56 17.77
C SER A 47 20.71 43.02 17.45
N PHE A 48 20.81 43.40 16.18
CA PHE A 48 21.05 44.79 15.77
C PHE A 48 19.86 45.69 16.09
N GLY A 49 18.64 45.18 15.90
CA GLY A 49 17.42 45.88 16.32
C GLY A 49 17.41 46.16 17.83
N ASP A 50 17.83 45.18 18.63
CA ASP A 50 17.95 45.33 20.08
C ASP A 50 19.08 46.30 20.47
N LEU A 51 20.21 46.28 19.77
CA LEU A 51 21.33 47.20 20.00
C LEU A 51 20.89 48.67 19.81
N ASN A 52 20.19 48.94 18.70
CA ASN A 52 19.64 50.24 18.39
C ASN A 52 18.64 50.70 19.45
N LYS A 53 17.67 49.84 19.79
CA LYS A 53 16.56 50.18 20.67
C LYS A 53 16.94 50.29 22.15
N TYR A 54 17.80 49.42 22.65
CA TYR A 54 18.03 49.25 24.09
C TYR A 54 19.41 49.72 24.58
N VAL A 55 20.37 49.96 23.68
CA VAL A 55 21.76 50.27 24.06
C VAL A 55 22.23 51.62 23.50
N LEU A 56 22.00 51.87 22.20
CA LEU A 56 22.38 53.11 21.56
C LEU A 56 21.47 54.27 21.99
N GLN A 57 20.14 54.04 22.04
CA GLN A 57 19.18 55.04 22.48
C GLN A 57 19.26 55.33 23.98
N GLN A 58 19.18 56.61 24.34
CA GLN A 58 19.10 57.05 25.74
C GLN A 58 18.15 58.24 25.87
N HIS A 59 17.04 58.01 26.58
CA HIS A 59 16.01 59.02 26.85
C HIS A 59 15.69 59.13 28.35
N PRO A 60 15.40 60.35 28.86
CA PRO A 60 15.63 61.64 28.20
C PRO A 60 17.13 61.97 28.17
N THR A 61 17.57 62.77 27.20
CA THR A 61 18.95 63.29 27.12
C THR A 61 18.91 64.80 26.88
N SER A 62 19.90 65.52 27.40
CA SER A 62 20.20 66.91 27.04
C SER A 62 21.52 67.04 26.28
N ASP A 63 22.16 65.90 25.97
CA ASP A 63 23.39 65.84 25.17
C ASP A 63 23.02 65.78 23.69
N LYS A 64 23.40 66.82 22.95
CA LYS A 64 23.12 66.96 21.52
C LYS A 64 23.70 65.82 20.68
N ILE A 65 24.82 65.21 21.08
CA ILE A 65 25.38 64.04 20.37
C ILE A 65 24.47 62.84 20.57
N GLN A 66 23.96 62.65 21.79
CA GLN A 66 23.02 61.58 22.08
C GLN A 66 21.65 61.80 21.41
N GLU A 67 21.21 63.05 21.22
CA GLU A 67 20.02 63.36 20.41
C GLU A 67 20.18 62.91 18.96
N ILE A 68 21.36 63.16 18.34
CA ILE A 68 21.68 62.70 16.98
C ILE A 68 21.63 61.17 16.91
N ILE A 69 22.27 60.48 17.87
CA ILE A 69 22.26 59.00 17.94
C ILE A 69 20.84 58.47 18.11
N ASN A 70 20.03 59.08 18.99
CA ASN A 70 18.66 58.65 19.22
C ASN A 70 17.81 58.77 17.95
N GLN A 71 17.99 59.86 17.19
CA GLN A 71 17.24 60.09 15.95
C GLN A 71 17.61 59.07 14.87
N HIS A 72 18.91 58.84 14.66
CA HIS A 72 19.42 57.87 13.69
C HIS A 72 18.92 56.45 13.97
N THR A 73 19.08 55.99 15.21
CA THR A 73 18.77 54.59 15.59
C THR A 73 17.28 54.32 15.75
N ALA A 74 16.43 55.35 15.84
CA ALA A 74 14.98 55.21 15.89
C ALA A 74 14.41 54.72 14.55
N GLU A 75 15.05 55.01 13.43
CA GLU A 75 14.61 54.60 12.09
C GLU A 75 14.99 53.13 11.81
N GLU A 76 16.12 52.65 12.35
CA GLU A 76 16.74 51.37 12.00
C GLU A 76 16.22 50.14 12.75
N HIS A 77 15.67 50.30 13.96
CA HIS A 77 15.37 49.17 14.84
C HIS A 77 14.33 48.16 14.28
N ASN A 78 13.65 48.50 13.17
CA ASN A 78 12.65 47.64 12.51
C ASN A 78 13.12 46.99 11.20
N HIS A 79 14.36 47.22 10.75
CA HIS A 79 14.86 46.71 9.46
C HIS A 79 14.92 45.18 9.41
N TRP A 80 14.97 44.50 10.55
CA TRP A 80 14.96 43.03 10.63
C TRP A 80 13.69 42.40 10.01
N ASN A 81 12.57 43.13 9.94
CA ASN A 81 11.36 42.64 9.25
C ASN A 81 11.62 42.43 7.76
N TRP A 82 12.36 43.34 7.11
CA TRP A 82 12.72 43.21 5.70
C TRP A 82 13.66 42.03 5.47
N PHE A 83 14.50 41.72 6.45
CA PHE A 83 15.39 40.55 6.37
C PHE A 83 14.59 39.25 6.36
N LEU A 84 13.51 39.15 7.15
CA LEU A 84 12.62 37.99 7.11
C LEU A 84 11.93 37.83 5.74
N GLU A 85 11.48 38.94 5.14
CA GLU A 85 10.94 38.95 3.76
C GLU A 85 11.97 38.36 2.78
N ASP A 86 13.25 38.74 2.91
CA ASP A 86 14.32 38.28 2.03
C ASP A 86 14.69 36.81 2.25
N ILE A 87 14.75 36.35 3.50
CA ILE A 87 15.00 34.94 3.84
C ILE A 87 13.92 34.05 3.22
N GLN A 88 12.66 34.48 3.28
CA GLN A 88 11.56 33.79 2.61
C GLN A 88 11.72 33.83 1.08
N ALA A 89 11.97 35.01 0.50
CA ALA A 89 12.11 35.18 -0.95
C ALA A 89 13.30 34.40 -1.55
N LEU A 90 14.37 34.23 -0.79
CA LEU A 90 15.56 33.44 -1.16
C LEU A 90 15.37 31.93 -0.98
N GLY A 91 14.24 31.49 -0.41
CA GLY A 91 13.93 30.08 -0.19
C GLY A 91 14.57 29.47 1.05
N TYR A 92 14.88 30.29 2.07
CA TYR A 92 15.48 29.87 3.34
C TYR A 92 14.46 29.72 4.50
N ASP A 93 13.16 29.90 4.22
CA ASP A 93 12.07 29.64 5.16
C ASP A 93 11.71 28.14 5.18
N PHE A 94 12.57 27.34 5.80
CA PHE A 94 12.44 25.88 5.82
C PHE A 94 11.48 25.38 6.91
N ASN A 95 10.76 24.30 6.63
CA ASN A 95 10.05 23.51 7.65
C ASN A 95 11.03 22.63 8.44
N ILE A 96 11.81 23.25 9.33
CA ILE A 96 12.73 22.56 10.25
C ILE A 96 12.15 22.49 11.66
N ASN A 97 12.46 21.41 12.39
CA ASN A 97 12.09 21.34 13.80
C ASN A 97 12.86 22.41 14.61
N PHE A 98 12.25 22.87 15.69
CA PHE A 98 12.80 23.95 16.50
C PHE A 98 14.20 23.65 17.06
N ASN A 99 14.50 22.38 17.40
CA ASN A 99 15.82 21.99 17.89
C ASN A 99 16.90 22.15 16.81
N SER A 100 16.61 21.82 15.55
CA SER A 100 17.52 22.03 14.43
C SER A 100 17.77 23.52 14.19
N THR A 101 16.74 24.36 14.32
CA THR A 101 16.89 25.82 14.29
C THR A 101 17.84 26.31 15.37
N LEU A 102 17.65 25.88 16.63
CA LEU A 102 18.53 26.26 17.74
C LEU A 102 19.97 25.79 17.53
N LYS A 103 20.16 24.56 17.03
CA LYS A 103 21.50 24.03 16.71
C LYS A 103 22.20 24.88 15.66
N PHE A 104 21.49 25.27 14.59
CA PHE A 104 22.06 26.15 13.57
C PHE A 104 22.37 27.54 14.13
N LEU A 105 21.44 28.16 14.87
CA LEU A 105 21.63 29.48 15.46
C LEU A 105 22.77 29.53 16.48
N TRP A 106 23.14 28.40 17.09
CA TRP A 106 24.28 28.26 18.00
C TRP A 106 25.49 27.51 17.43
N SER A 107 25.48 27.18 16.14
CA SER A 107 26.58 26.51 15.45
C SER A 107 27.81 27.42 15.28
N GLU A 108 28.89 26.87 14.73
CA GLU A 108 30.10 27.63 14.38
C GLU A 108 29.84 28.56 13.18
N GLU A 109 28.92 28.19 12.28
CA GLU A 109 28.53 28.93 11.08
C GLU A 109 27.94 30.30 11.39
N THR A 110 27.28 30.44 12.54
CA THR A 110 26.64 31.67 13.02
C THR A 110 27.42 32.33 14.16
N LYS A 111 28.55 31.77 14.56
CA LYS A 111 29.34 32.23 15.72
C LYS A 111 29.84 33.66 15.56
N SER A 112 30.40 34.00 14.40
CA SER A 112 30.89 35.36 14.16
C SER A 112 29.77 36.40 14.23
N ALA A 113 28.58 36.07 13.71
CA ALA A 113 27.39 36.93 13.79
C ALA A 113 26.90 37.14 15.22
N ARG A 114 26.92 36.09 16.07
CA ARG A 114 26.62 36.24 17.51
C ARG A 114 27.71 37.04 18.23
N TRP A 115 28.98 36.74 17.92
CA TRP A 115 30.13 37.30 18.60
C TRP A 115 30.26 38.81 18.41
N ILE A 116 30.09 39.29 17.17
CA ILE A 116 30.14 40.72 16.88
C ILE A 116 29.04 41.46 17.66
N SER A 117 27.82 40.93 17.75
CA SER A 117 26.77 41.52 18.57
C SER A 117 27.25 41.67 20.01
N TYR A 118 27.76 40.60 20.65
CA TYR A 118 28.25 40.69 22.03
C TYR A 118 29.37 41.73 22.22
N GLN A 119 30.26 41.87 21.25
CA GLN A 119 31.32 42.88 21.31
C GLN A 119 30.78 44.30 21.11
N LEU A 120 29.81 44.52 20.22
CA LEU A 120 29.17 45.83 20.06
C LEU A 120 28.43 46.26 21.33
N TYR A 121 27.70 45.34 21.97
CA TYR A 121 27.08 45.60 23.28
C TYR A 121 28.15 46.01 24.31
N ARG A 122 29.29 45.29 24.36
CA ARG A 122 30.40 45.63 25.25
C ARG A 122 30.98 47.04 24.97
N PHE A 123 31.09 47.43 23.70
CA PHE A 123 31.61 48.75 23.33
C PHE A 123 30.65 49.88 23.67
N ILE A 124 29.33 49.64 23.59
CA ILE A 124 28.33 50.71 23.61
C ILE A 124 27.66 50.86 24.99
N TYR A 125 27.49 49.77 25.75
CA TYR A 125 26.62 49.76 26.94
C TYR A 125 27.00 50.81 27.99
N ASP A 126 28.29 50.95 28.29
CA ASP A 126 28.82 51.96 29.23
C ASP A 126 29.54 53.13 28.51
N ALA A 127 29.41 53.23 27.19
CA ALA A 127 30.06 54.29 26.42
C ALA A 127 29.40 55.65 26.62
N ASP A 128 30.21 56.70 26.62
CA ASP A 128 29.71 58.06 26.49
C ASP A 128 29.26 58.37 25.06
N SER A 129 28.55 59.48 24.87
CA SER A 129 27.96 59.85 23.59
C SER A 129 28.97 60.00 22.45
N ILE A 130 30.22 60.41 22.71
CA ILE A 130 31.26 60.52 21.69
C ILE A 130 31.74 59.13 21.26
N GLN A 131 31.96 58.23 22.22
CA GLN A 131 32.31 56.84 21.92
C GLN A 131 31.19 56.14 21.15
N LYS A 132 29.93 56.31 21.56
CA LYS A 132 28.76 55.78 20.84
C LYS A 132 28.68 56.32 19.40
N LEU A 133 28.89 57.62 19.22
CA LEU A 133 28.92 58.24 17.89
C LEU A 133 30.02 57.64 17.02
N VAL A 134 31.24 57.47 17.55
CA VAL A 134 32.35 56.87 16.79
C VAL A 134 32.08 55.41 16.40
N VAL A 135 31.46 54.64 17.30
CA VAL A 135 31.04 53.26 16.99
C VAL A 135 29.98 53.25 15.90
N LEU A 136 28.98 54.14 15.99
CA LEU A 136 27.93 54.30 14.98
C LEU A 136 28.53 54.65 13.60
N GLU A 137 29.38 55.68 13.52
CA GLU A 137 30.06 56.09 12.28
C GLU A 137 30.90 54.96 11.66
N ALA A 138 31.61 54.19 12.49
CA ALA A 138 32.39 53.04 12.01
C ALA A 138 31.49 51.90 11.49
N MET A 139 30.33 51.68 12.13
CA MET A 139 29.34 50.70 11.68
C MET A 139 28.65 51.11 10.39
N GLU A 140 28.31 52.40 10.24
CA GLU A 140 27.77 52.95 9.00
C GLU A 140 28.75 52.84 7.83
N ALA A 141 30.04 53.09 8.10
CA ALA A 141 31.06 52.93 7.09
C ALA A 141 31.15 51.47 6.58
N THR A 142 30.99 50.47 7.47
CA THR A 142 31.00 49.06 7.08
C THR A 142 29.69 48.61 6.43
N SER A 143 28.53 49.06 6.92
CA SER A 143 27.21 48.77 6.32
C SER A 143 27.10 49.33 4.91
N SER A 144 27.53 50.58 4.69
CA SER A 144 27.52 51.23 3.38
C SER A 144 28.31 50.43 2.34
N VAL A 145 29.50 49.92 2.70
CA VAL A 145 30.28 49.05 1.80
C VAL A 145 29.51 47.76 1.52
N PHE A 146 28.97 47.12 2.55
CA PHE A 146 28.22 45.87 2.41
C PHE A 146 26.98 45.99 1.52
N PHE A 147 26.12 46.97 1.80
CA PHE A 147 24.88 47.17 1.05
C PHE A 147 25.11 47.70 -0.36
N SER A 148 26.18 48.48 -0.59
CA SER A 148 26.54 48.92 -1.95
C SER A 148 26.89 47.77 -2.89
N GLU A 149 27.47 46.68 -2.38
CA GLU A 149 27.81 45.51 -3.18
C GLU A 149 26.66 44.50 -3.24
N ILE A 150 25.97 44.25 -2.13
CA ILE A 150 24.91 43.23 -2.09
C ILE A 150 23.66 43.65 -2.86
N SER A 151 23.35 44.95 -2.91
CA SER A 151 22.23 45.50 -3.70
C SER A 151 22.39 45.22 -5.20
N LYS A 152 23.61 45.26 -5.72
CA LYS A 152 23.91 44.88 -7.11
C LYS A 152 23.61 43.40 -7.36
N VAL A 153 23.96 42.53 -6.42
CA VAL A 153 23.66 41.09 -6.51
C VAL A 153 22.16 40.82 -6.42
N ALA A 154 21.44 41.54 -5.55
CA ALA A 154 19.98 41.46 -5.46
C ALA A 154 19.29 41.95 -6.74
N GLU A 155 19.81 42.99 -7.39
CA GLU A 155 19.31 43.48 -8.68
C GLU A 155 19.52 42.43 -9.80
N GLU A 156 20.70 41.81 -9.84
CA GLU A 156 20.98 40.68 -10.75
C GLU A 156 20.02 39.50 -10.50
N LEU A 157 19.74 39.19 -9.24
CA LEU A 157 18.80 38.13 -8.86
C LEU A 157 17.37 38.44 -9.32
N TYR A 158 16.92 39.69 -9.15
CA TYR A 158 15.62 40.12 -9.65
C TYR A 158 15.54 40.02 -11.18
N LYS A 159 16.56 40.48 -11.90
CA LYS A 159 16.64 40.41 -13.37
C LYS A 159 16.64 38.98 -13.90
N THR A 160 17.27 38.04 -13.18
CA THR A 160 17.46 36.66 -13.65
C THR A 160 16.40 35.68 -13.17
N LYS A 161 15.83 35.89 -11.98
CA LYS A 161 14.88 34.96 -11.34
C LYS A 161 13.58 35.60 -10.85
N SER A 162 13.40 36.91 -11.02
CA SER A 162 12.25 37.66 -10.52
C SER A 162 12.07 37.60 -8.99
N ILE A 163 13.14 37.29 -8.25
CA ILE A 163 13.16 37.32 -6.78
C ILE A 163 13.48 38.76 -6.35
N LYS A 164 12.59 39.36 -5.56
CA LYS A 164 12.74 40.73 -5.07
C LYS A 164 13.21 40.71 -3.62
N CYS A 165 14.39 41.26 -3.37
CA CYS A 165 14.92 41.46 -2.03
C CYS A 165 14.73 42.92 -1.58
N ARG A 166 14.25 43.12 -0.36
CA ARG A 166 14.05 44.40 0.29
C ARG A 166 15.21 44.77 1.21
N TYR A 167 15.68 43.84 2.04
CA TYR A 167 16.79 44.08 2.97
C TYR A 167 18.15 44.09 2.27
N PHE A 168 18.39 43.15 1.37
CA PHE A 168 19.61 43.10 0.56
C PHE A 168 19.52 43.94 -0.71
N GLY A 169 18.34 44.50 -1.04
CA GLY A 169 18.13 45.29 -2.26
C GLY A 169 18.32 46.80 -2.07
N GLU A 170 18.09 47.56 -3.15
CA GLU A 170 18.21 49.03 -3.14
C GLU A 170 17.33 49.73 -2.09
N HIS A 171 16.27 49.08 -1.61
CA HIS A 171 15.37 49.69 -0.62
C HIS A 171 16.10 50.00 0.69
N HIS A 172 16.93 49.07 1.19
CA HIS A 172 17.70 49.28 2.40
C HIS A 172 18.82 50.30 2.17
N LEU A 173 19.56 50.21 1.06
CA LEU A 173 20.62 51.16 0.72
C LEU A 173 20.09 52.61 0.68
N LYS A 174 18.93 52.83 0.06
CA LYS A 174 18.28 54.15 0.02
C LYS A 174 17.78 54.61 1.39
N ALA A 175 17.38 53.68 2.26
CA ALA A 175 16.99 54.00 3.63
C ALA A 175 18.21 54.50 4.43
N GLU A 176 19.34 53.78 4.36
CA GLU A 176 20.61 54.19 5.00
C GLU A 176 21.10 55.56 4.49
N GLU A 177 21.02 55.83 3.18
CA GLU A 177 21.37 57.14 2.59
C GLU A 177 20.43 58.29 3.03
N SER A 178 19.24 57.96 3.56
CA SER A 178 18.22 58.93 3.96
C SER A 178 18.14 59.18 5.47
N HIS A 179 18.91 58.46 6.29
CA HIS A 179 18.93 58.65 7.74
C HIS A 179 19.38 60.07 8.11
N SER A 180 18.73 60.60 9.15
CA SER A 180 18.84 61.99 9.61
C SER A 180 20.25 62.45 10.06
N ALA A 181 21.22 61.53 10.20
CA ALA A 181 22.63 61.84 10.41
C ALA A 181 23.27 62.63 9.25
N PHE A 182 22.72 62.54 8.03
CA PHE A 182 23.24 63.19 6.81
C PHE A 182 22.57 64.53 6.46
N MET A 183 21.88 65.18 7.40
CA MET A 183 21.59 66.59 7.20
C MET A 183 22.93 67.35 7.21
N PRO A 184 23.23 68.23 6.22
CA PRO A 184 24.50 68.96 6.15
C PRO A 184 24.86 69.71 7.44
N GLU A 185 23.85 70.07 8.23
CA GLU A 185 23.97 70.72 9.53
C GLU A 185 24.48 69.78 10.65
N THR A 186 24.13 68.49 10.61
CA THR A 186 24.59 67.46 11.54
C THR A 186 26.04 67.07 11.25
N ASP A 187 26.40 66.87 9.98
CA ASP A 187 27.77 66.57 9.56
C ASP A 187 28.76 67.69 9.91
N ASP A 188 28.37 68.95 9.69
CA ASP A 188 29.19 70.10 10.07
C ASP A 188 29.37 70.19 11.59
N TYR A 189 28.32 69.84 12.36
CA TYR A 189 28.40 69.77 13.82
C TYR A 189 29.37 68.67 14.29
N ILE A 190 29.23 67.44 13.77
CA ILE A 190 30.09 66.30 14.12
C ILE A 190 31.55 66.62 13.82
N ASN A 191 31.85 67.18 12.65
CA ASN A 191 33.20 67.56 12.24
C ASN A 191 33.87 68.56 13.20
N LYS A 192 33.08 69.48 13.79
CA LYS A 192 33.54 70.51 14.72
C LYS A 192 33.73 70.01 16.16
N ILE A 193 33.35 68.77 16.50
CA ILE A 193 33.55 68.21 17.84
C ILE A 193 35.05 68.14 18.17
N PHE A 194 35.46 68.88 19.20
CA PHE A 194 36.83 68.88 19.70
C PHE A 194 37.13 67.62 20.52
N ILE A 195 38.18 66.89 20.14
CA ILE A 195 38.62 65.67 20.82
C ILE A 195 40.05 65.89 21.34
N PRO A 196 40.31 65.82 22.66
CA PRO A 196 41.65 65.92 23.23
C PRO A 196 42.57 64.81 22.73
N GLN A 197 43.88 65.11 22.58
CA GLN A 197 44.85 64.16 22.01
C GLN A 197 44.86 62.79 22.71
N LYS A 198 44.80 62.77 24.06
CA LYS A 198 44.76 61.55 24.86
C LYS A 198 43.53 60.66 24.57
N ARG A 199 42.42 61.25 24.12
CA ARG A 199 41.17 60.56 23.80
C ARG A 199 41.12 60.12 22.33
N LYS A 200 41.95 60.70 21.45
CA LYS A 200 42.02 60.27 20.04
C LYS A 200 42.58 58.86 19.89
N GLU A 201 43.61 58.49 20.67
CA GLU A 201 44.19 57.15 20.64
C GLU A 201 43.17 56.08 21.07
N GLU A 202 42.36 56.41 22.08
CA GLU A 202 41.26 55.58 22.56
C GLU A 202 40.19 55.38 21.48
N LEU A 203 39.69 56.48 20.89
CA LEU A 203 38.68 56.41 19.82
C LEU A 203 39.21 55.72 18.57
N ALA A 204 40.48 55.93 18.20
CA ALA A 204 41.12 55.23 17.10
C ALA A 204 41.23 53.73 17.35
N THR A 205 41.48 53.32 18.60
CA THR A 205 41.47 51.90 18.99
C THR A 205 40.09 51.30 18.83
N ILE A 206 39.03 52.01 19.24
CA ILE A 206 37.63 51.59 19.04
C ILE A 206 37.33 51.42 17.55
N VAL A 207 37.64 52.42 16.70
CA VAL A 207 37.43 52.34 15.25
C VAL A 207 38.09 51.09 14.66
N ASN A 208 39.38 50.87 14.95
CA ASN A 208 40.10 49.70 14.43
C ASN A 208 39.49 48.38 14.93
N GLN A 209 39.03 48.32 16.18
CA GLN A 209 38.37 47.13 16.72
C GLN A 209 37.03 46.84 16.04
N ILE A 210 36.21 47.87 15.77
CA ILE A 210 34.95 47.74 15.04
C ILE A 210 35.22 47.19 13.63
N PHE A 211 36.15 47.80 12.89
CA PHE A 211 36.51 47.33 11.55
C PHE A 211 37.05 45.89 11.54
N ASN A 212 37.87 45.51 12.53
CA ASN A 212 38.35 44.13 12.66
C ASN A 212 37.19 43.15 12.88
N LEU A 213 36.22 43.48 13.74
CA LEU A 213 35.05 42.62 13.99
C LEU A 213 34.19 42.42 12.74
N PHE A 214 33.93 43.50 11.99
CA PHE A 214 33.21 43.39 10.72
C PHE A 214 34.03 42.65 9.65
N SER A 215 35.36 42.74 9.70
CA SER A 215 36.23 41.98 8.79
C SER A 215 36.14 40.49 9.06
N ASP A 216 36.19 40.08 10.34
CA ASP A 216 36.00 38.68 10.75
C ASP A 216 34.60 38.16 10.39
N LEU A 217 33.57 39.00 10.54
CA LEU A 217 32.20 38.67 10.15
C LEU A 217 32.08 38.42 8.64
N THR A 218 32.56 39.36 7.82
CA THR A 218 32.47 39.24 6.36
C THR A 218 33.32 38.10 5.82
N GLU A 219 34.48 37.82 6.41
CA GLU A 219 35.27 36.64 6.07
C GLU A 219 34.51 35.34 6.41
N SER A 220 33.81 35.27 7.54
CA SER A 220 32.98 34.09 7.86
C SER A 220 31.86 33.84 6.84
N PHE A 221 31.25 34.91 6.33
CA PHE A 221 30.25 34.83 5.26
C PHE A 221 30.85 34.33 3.95
N PHE A 222 32.03 34.82 3.59
CA PHE A 222 32.75 34.37 2.39
C PHE A 222 33.08 32.87 2.48
N GLN A 223 33.66 32.43 3.61
CA GLN A 223 33.99 31.02 3.83
C GLN A 223 32.75 30.12 3.77
N TYR A 224 31.63 30.56 4.35
CA TYR A 224 30.37 29.84 4.26
C TYR A 224 29.87 29.72 2.82
N ALA A 225 29.85 30.84 2.08
CA ALA A 225 29.34 30.88 0.71
C ALA A 225 30.16 29.98 -0.23
N ILE A 226 31.49 29.92 -0.06
CA ILE A 226 32.37 29.01 -0.81
C ILE A 226 32.13 27.55 -0.41
N LYS A 227 32.02 27.25 0.89
CA LYS A 227 31.87 25.88 1.39
C LYS A 227 30.60 25.20 0.89
N TYR A 228 29.50 25.96 0.76
CA TYR A 228 28.17 25.41 0.47
C TYR A 228 27.63 25.80 -0.93
N GLN A 229 28.53 26.13 -1.86
CA GLN A 229 28.19 26.62 -3.21
C GLN A 229 27.51 25.60 -4.14
N ASP A 230 27.58 24.28 -3.87
CA ASP A 230 27.16 23.21 -4.81
C ASP A 230 26.07 22.27 -4.27
N ASN A 231 25.00 22.81 -3.66
CA ASN A 231 23.85 22.07 -3.10
C ASN A 231 24.11 21.29 -1.79
N SER A 232 24.58 21.98 -0.76
CA SER A 232 24.34 21.50 0.61
C SER A 232 24.10 22.68 1.53
N PHE A 233 22.83 23.03 1.73
CA PHE A 233 22.49 23.87 2.87
C PHE A 233 22.82 23.07 4.15
N PRO A 234 23.70 23.54 5.05
CA PRO A 234 24.16 22.75 6.21
C PRO A 234 23.05 22.42 7.22
N LEU A 235 21.87 23.06 7.15
CA LEU A 235 20.72 22.59 7.93
C LEU A 235 20.39 21.12 7.64
N ASN A 236 20.59 20.64 6.41
CA ASN A 236 20.41 19.22 6.08
C ASN A 236 21.48 18.32 6.76
N SER A 237 22.70 18.82 6.96
CA SER A 237 23.79 18.05 7.57
C SER A 237 23.70 17.93 9.10
N TYR A 238 22.93 18.79 9.78
CA TYR A 238 22.61 18.63 11.20
C TYR A 238 21.41 17.70 11.44
N CYS A 239 20.77 17.22 10.38
CA CYS A 239 19.54 16.43 10.41
C CYS A 239 19.72 14.97 9.98
N SER A 240 20.74 14.60 9.20
CA SER A 240 20.83 13.24 8.65
C SER A 240 21.25 12.20 9.69
N GLN A 241 20.28 11.46 10.23
CA GLN A 241 20.55 10.20 10.92
C GLN A 241 20.51 9.04 9.91
N SER A 242 21.35 8.04 10.13
CA SER A 242 21.30 6.78 9.38
C SER A 242 20.74 5.70 10.30
N TYR A 243 19.72 5.00 9.83
CA TYR A 243 19.15 3.85 10.52
C TYR A 243 19.23 2.62 9.62
N ASP A 244 19.53 1.48 10.20
CA ASP A 244 19.56 0.19 9.50
C ASP A 244 18.58 -0.76 10.17
N TYR A 245 17.76 -1.43 9.37
CA TYR A 245 16.73 -2.37 9.83
C TYR A 245 16.73 -3.59 8.91
N GLU A 246 16.29 -4.74 9.41
CA GLU A 246 16.04 -5.88 8.51
C GLU A 246 14.82 -5.62 7.61
N TYR A 247 13.70 -5.18 8.19
CA TYR A 247 12.46 -4.83 7.50
C TYR A 247 12.11 -3.35 7.63
N ILE A 248 11.74 -2.70 6.54
CA ILE A 248 11.05 -1.40 6.58
C ILE A 248 9.67 -1.55 5.97
N ILE A 249 8.65 -1.06 6.68
CA ILE A 249 7.29 -0.94 6.19
C ILE A 249 6.99 0.55 5.97
N ILE A 250 6.53 0.94 4.78
CA ILE A 250 6.09 2.32 4.50
C ILE A 250 4.57 2.41 4.65
N GLY A 251 4.11 3.14 5.66
CA GLY A 251 2.71 3.42 5.99
C GLY A 251 2.23 2.69 7.26
N ALA A 252 1.74 3.44 8.25
CA ALA A 252 1.10 2.93 9.47
C ALA A 252 -0.44 2.90 9.35
N GLY A 253 -0.94 2.58 8.15
CA GLY A 253 -2.33 2.16 7.97
C GLY A 253 -2.59 0.75 8.50
N PRO A 254 -3.83 0.22 8.40
CA PRO A 254 -4.19 -1.10 8.93
C PRO A 254 -3.26 -2.23 8.47
N ALA A 255 -2.76 -2.16 7.24
CA ALA A 255 -1.85 -3.15 6.70
C ALA A 255 -0.46 -3.11 7.36
N GLY A 256 0.10 -1.91 7.53
CA GLY A 256 1.40 -1.75 8.18
C GLY A 256 1.34 -2.12 9.66
N LEU A 257 0.26 -1.75 10.35
CA LEU A 257 0.03 -2.16 11.75
C LEU A 257 -0.09 -3.69 11.88
N GLN A 258 -0.86 -4.34 11.00
CA GLN A 258 -1.04 -5.78 11.04
C GLN A 258 0.26 -6.53 10.81
N LEU A 259 1.08 -6.10 9.84
CA LEU A 259 2.37 -6.72 9.56
C LEU A 259 3.38 -6.43 10.67
N GLY A 260 3.42 -5.19 11.18
CA GLY A 260 4.23 -4.81 12.32
C GLY A 260 3.94 -5.67 13.55
N TYR A 261 2.66 -5.92 13.86
CA TYR A 261 2.25 -6.83 14.93
C TYR A 261 2.84 -8.23 14.77
N PHE A 262 2.79 -8.80 13.56
CA PHE A 262 3.36 -10.14 13.35
C PHE A 262 4.89 -10.13 13.45
N LEU A 263 5.56 -9.13 12.88
CA LEU A 263 7.03 -8.97 12.96
C LEU A 263 7.50 -8.79 14.41
N GLU A 264 6.81 -7.96 15.20
CA GLU A 264 7.05 -7.75 16.63
C GLU A 264 6.94 -9.07 17.40
N ASN A 265 5.86 -9.84 17.20
CA ASN A 265 5.66 -11.12 17.88
C ASN A 265 6.71 -12.18 17.51
N SER A 266 7.26 -12.10 16.29
CA SER A 266 8.39 -12.94 15.86
C SER A 266 9.77 -12.38 16.25
N ASN A 267 9.83 -11.29 17.02
CA ASN A 267 11.05 -10.59 17.43
C ASN A 267 11.96 -10.23 16.24
N ARG A 268 11.36 -9.76 15.14
CA ARG A 268 12.09 -9.30 13.95
C ARG A 268 12.54 -7.85 14.12
N ASP A 269 13.64 -7.50 13.45
CA ASP A 269 14.12 -6.13 13.41
C ASP A 269 13.38 -5.36 12.31
N TYR A 270 12.47 -4.48 12.71
CA TYR A 270 11.66 -3.72 11.76
C TYR A 270 11.38 -2.30 12.23
N THR A 271 10.99 -1.43 11.29
CA THR A 271 10.33 -0.17 11.61
C THR A 271 9.23 0.14 10.60
N ILE A 272 8.20 0.86 11.05
CA ILE A 272 7.14 1.42 10.20
C ILE A 272 7.39 2.92 10.06
N LEU A 273 7.47 3.42 8.83
CA LEU A 273 7.60 4.85 8.53
C LEU A 273 6.23 5.41 8.13
N GLU A 274 5.73 6.40 8.87
CA GLU A 274 4.43 7.03 8.64
C GLU A 274 4.58 8.54 8.45
N SER A 275 4.03 9.04 7.36
CA SER A 275 4.03 10.47 7.01
C SER A 275 3.19 11.33 7.96
N GLY A 276 2.07 10.80 8.46
CA GLY A 276 1.22 11.45 9.42
C GLY A 276 1.77 11.41 10.84
N ASP A 277 1.09 12.13 11.73
CA ASP A 277 1.39 12.24 13.16
C ASP A 277 0.80 11.10 14.01
N SER A 278 0.01 10.20 13.41
CA SER A 278 -0.62 9.08 14.07
C SER A 278 -0.84 7.91 13.09
N PRO A 279 -1.12 6.68 13.57
CA PRO A 279 -1.48 5.59 12.67
C PRO A 279 -2.86 5.83 12.07
N GLY A 280 -3.14 5.16 10.94
CA GLY A 280 -4.43 5.24 10.27
C GLY A 280 -4.77 6.64 9.74
N THR A 281 -3.79 7.49 9.45
CA THR A 281 -3.97 8.90 9.02
C THR A 281 -4.98 9.07 7.88
N PHE A 282 -5.02 8.16 6.90
CA PHE A 282 -6.03 8.16 5.83
C PHE A 282 -7.48 8.21 6.37
N PHE A 283 -7.76 7.49 7.46
CA PHE A 283 -9.10 7.43 8.04
C PHE A 283 -9.47 8.68 8.83
N LYS A 284 -8.57 9.64 9.04
CA LYS A 284 -8.93 10.97 9.58
C LYS A 284 -9.80 11.77 8.61
N ASP A 285 -9.57 11.57 7.31
CA ASP A 285 -10.30 12.29 6.25
C ASP A 285 -11.30 11.41 5.51
N TYR A 286 -11.04 10.09 5.43
CA TYR A 286 -11.84 9.18 4.60
C TYR A 286 -12.58 8.08 5.39
N PRO A 287 -13.76 7.63 4.92
CA PRO A 287 -14.59 8.28 3.89
C PRO A 287 -14.96 9.71 4.28
N ARG A 288 -15.16 10.58 3.28
CA ARG A 288 -15.36 12.03 3.51
C ARG A 288 -16.58 12.32 4.38
N HIS A 289 -17.61 11.50 4.25
CA HIS A 289 -18.86 11.58 5.04
C HIS A 289 -18.80 10.77 6.35
N ARG A 290 -17.60 10.32 6.74
CA ARG A 290 -17.24 9.68 8.02
C ARG A 290 -17.96 8.36 8.35
N LYS A 291 -18.90 7.88 7.54
CA LYS A 291 -19.60 6.60 7.74
C LYS A 291 -18.93 5.47 6.97
N LEU A 292 -18.52 4.42 7.67
CA LEU A 292 -17.88 3.26 7.05
C LEU A 292 -18.90 2.37 6.33
N ILE A 293 -18.47 1.76 5.23
CA ILE A 293 -19.26 0.76 4.48
C ILE A 293 -19.02 -0.69 4.95
N SER A 294 -18.05 -0.87 5.85
CA SER A 294 -17.66 -2.13 6.45
C SER A 294 -18.61 -2.55 7.58
N ILE A 295 -18.83 -3.85 7.70
CA ILE A 295 -19.75 -4.42 8.68
C ILE A 295 -19.07 -4.53 10.06
N ASN A 296 -19.80 -4.12 11.09
CA ASN A 296 -19.41 -4.29 12.49
C ASN A 296 -20.51 -5.06 13.25
N LYS A 297 -20.60 -6.37 13.02
CA LYS A 297 -21.62 -7.23 13.60
C LYS A 297 -21.15 -7.80 14.95
N ARG A 298 -21.46 -7.07 16.03
CA ARG A 298 -21.10 -7.46 17.41
C ARG A 298 -21.91 -8.64 17.97
N ASN A 299 -23.19 -8.74 17.61
CA ASN A 299 -24.09 -9.78 18.14
C ASN A 299 -24.32 -10.85 17.08
N THR A 300 -23.50 -11.90 17.09
CA THR A 300 -23.50 -13.00 16.13
C THR A 300 -24.26 -14.24 16.63
N GLY A 301 -24.32 -14.44 17.95
CA GLY A 301 -24.82 -15.68 18.56
C GLY A 301 -23.73 -16.73 18.83
N TYR A 302 -22.47 -16.48 18.43
CA TYR A 302 -21.34 -17.38 18.65
C TYR A 302 -20.42 -16.86 19.77
N SER A 303 -19.96 -17.77 20.63
CA SER A 303 -18.94 -17.48 21.64
C SER A 303 -17.51 -17.61 21.11
N ASP A 304 -17.33 -18.31 19.99
CA ASP A 304 -16.02 -18.51 19.37
C ASP A 304 -15.54 -17.20 18.71
N PRO A 305 -14.38 -16.66 19.11
CA PRO A 305 -13.87 -15.40 18.59
C PRO A 305 -13.42 -15.50 17.12
N GLU A 306 -12.93 -16.65 16.66
CA GLU A 306 -12.56 -16.87 15.25
C GLU A 306 -13.81 -16.83 14.37
N ILE A 307 -14.90 -17.51 14.77
CA ILE A 307 -16.17 -17.45 14.02
C ILE A 307 -16.69 -16.00 13.94
N ASN A 308 -16.56 -15.23 15.02
CA ASN A 308 -17.04 -13.85 15.05
C ASN A 308 -16.35 -12.94 14.01
N LEU A 309 -15.11 -13.24 13.63
CA LEU A 309 -14.39 -12.53 12.58
C LEU A 309 -15.01 -12.68 11.17
N ARG A 310 -15.95 -13.61 10.96
CA ARG A 310 -16.74 -13.73 9.71
C ARG A 310 -17.64 -12.53 9.44
N TRP A 311 -18.06 -11.81 10.48
CA TRP A 311 -18.92 -10.63 10.35
C TRP A 311 -18.35 -9.37 10.99
N ASP A 312 -17.11 -9.45 11.50
CA ASP A 312 -16.30 -8.28 11.86
C ASP A 312 -15.36 -7.93 10.71
N TRP A 313 -15.65 -6.81 10.05
CA TRP A 313 -14.91 -6.40 8.88
C TRP A 313 -13.77 -5.39 9.13
N ASN A 314 -13.55 -5.04 10.40
CA ASN A 314 -12.72 -3.91 10.80
C ASN A 314 -11.53 -4.29 11.69
N SER A 315 -11.66 -5.36 12.49
CA SER A 315 -10.57 -5.80 13.37
C SER A 315 -9.34 -6.27 12.61
N LEU A 316 -8.18 -5.87 13.11
CA LEU A 316 -6.89 -6.50 12.87
C LEU A 316 -6.80 -7.78 13.72
N LEU A 317 -6.05 -8.76 13.24
CA LEU A 317 -5.85 -10.04 13.93
C LEU A 317 -4.90 -9.87 15.12
N THR A 318 -5.21 -10.56 16.21
CA THR A 318 -4.30 -10.85 17.33
C THR A 318 -4.34 -12.34 17.64
N GLN A 319 -3.30 -12.88 18.28
CA GLN A 319 -3.25 -14.32 18.62
C GLN A 319 -4.34 -14.74 19.62
N ASP A 320 -4.77 -13.83 20.48
CA ASP A 320 -5.66 -14.05 21.62
C ASP A 320 -7.04 -13.39 21.45
N TYR A 321 -7.29 -12.72 20.33
CA TYR A 321 -8.50 -11.93 20.05
C TYR A 321 -8.80 -10.84 21.08
N SER A 322 -7.79 -10.37 21.81
CA SER A 322 -7.94 -9.38 22.89
C SER A 322 -8.33 -7.98 22.41
N LYS A 323 -8.06 -7.65 21.14
CA LYS A 323 -8.20 -6.29 20.62
C LYS A 323 -9.05 -6.22 19.35
N ASN A 324 -10.37 -6.27 19.52
CA ASN A 324 -11.33 -6.20 18.43
C ASN A 324 -11.96 -4.80 18.30
N PHE A 325 -12.13 -4.35 17.06
CA PHE A 325 -12.84 -3.12 16.71
C PHE A 325 -14.30 -3.11 17.20
N THR A 326 -14.93 -4.28 17.36
CA THR A 326 -16.32 -4.40 17.83
C THR A 326 -16.57 -3.77 19.20
N ASP A 327 -15.52 -3.54 19.99
CA ASP A 327 -15.61 -2.89 21.30
C ASP A 327 -15.71 -1.37 21.20
N TYR A 328 -15.34 -0.79 20.05
CA TYR A 328 -15.31 0.66 19.81
C TYR A 328 -16.63 1.21 19.27
N SER A 329 -17.49 0.36 18.72
CA SER A 329 -18.79 0.80 18.21
C SER A 329 -19.87 -0.27 18.31
N LYS A 330 -21.07 0.15 18.70
CA LYS A 330 -22.28 -0.69 18.66
C LYS A 330 -23.02 -0.62 17.32
N LYS A 331 -22.64 0.32 16.43
CA LYS A 331 -23.29 0.51 15.13
C LYS A 331 -22.85 -0.57 14.15
N TYR A 332 -23.77 -1.02 13.29
CA TYR A 332 -23.47 -1.97 12.22
C TYR A 332 -22.59 -1.36 11.11
N PHE A 333 -22.79 -0.06 10.82
CA PHE A 333 -21.93 0.78 10.00
C PHE A 333 -21.33 1.88 10.89
N PRO A 334 -20.10 1.70 11.40
CA PRO A 334 -19.48 2.58 12.39
C PRO A 334 -18.98 3.91 11.79
N SER A 335 -18.60 4.86 12.64
CA SER A 335 -17.86 6.06 12.21
C SER A 335 -16.41 5.70 11.91
N ALA A 336 -15.82 6.36 10.92
CA ALA A 336 -14.39 6.31 10.61
C ALA A 336 -13.53 6.81 11.78
N ASP A 337 -14.06 7.69 12.63
CA ASP A 337 -13.35 8.17 13.83
C ASP A 337 -13.07 7.04 14.83
N ASN A 338 -13.98 6.06 14.94
CA ASN A 338 -13.76 4.89 15.78
C ASN A 338 -12.61 4.03 15.25
N LEU A 339 -12.37 3.98 13.93
CA LEU A 339 -11.23 3.27 13.35
C LEU A 339 -9.91 3.95 13.71
N VAL A 340 -9.88 5.29 13.66
CA VAL A 340 -8.70 6.06 14.06
C VAL A 340 -8.37 5.78 15.52
N GLU A 341 -9.37 5.82 16.42
CA GLU A 341 -9.20 5.47 17.84
C GLU A 341 -8.66 4.03 18.01
N TYR A 342 -9.30 3.06 17.36
CA TYR A 342 -8.88 1.65 17.39
C TYR A 342 -7.42 1.46 16.94
N PHE A 343 -6.99 2.09 15.85
CA PHE A 343 -5.61 1.95 15.35
C PHE A 343 -4.58 2.60 16.28
N ASN A 344 -4.91 3.73 16.91
CA ASN A 344 -4.04 4.35 17.91
C ASN A 344 -3.84 3.42 19.10
N ASP A 345 -4.93 2.85 19.62
CA ASP A 345 -4.87 1.92 20.74
C ASP A 345 -4.14 0.62 20.38
N TYR A 346 -4.38 0.07 19.19
CA TYR A 346 -3.71 -1.13 18.70
C TYR A 346 -2.19 -0.92 18.63
N ALA A 347 -1.74 0.19 18.01
CA ALA A 347 -0.33 0.52 17.90
C ALA A 347 0.35 0.67 19.28
N LYS A 348 -0.35 1.32 20.22
CA LYS A 348 0.15 1.56 21.58
C LYS A 348 0.20 0.28 22.42
N GLU A 349 -0.85 -0.53 22.39
CA GLU A 349 -0.97 -1.75 23.19
C GLU A 349 0.11 -2.77 22.84
N PHE A 350 0.39 -2.93 21.53
CA PHE A 350 1.42 -3.84 21.05
C PHE A 350 2.79 -3.19 20.88
N SER A 351 2.97 -1.94 21.33
CA SER A 351 4.24 -1.21 21.32
C SER A 351 4.96 -1.23 19.96
N LEU A 352 4.21 -1.12 18.87
CA LEU A 352 4.75 -1.26 17.52
C LEU A 352 5.79 -0.18 17.22
N ASN A 353 6.91 -0.56 16.58
CA ASN A 353 7.99 0.37 16.25
C ASN A 353 7.63 1.27 15.05
N ILE A 354 6.93 2.37 15.33
CA ILE A 354 6.47 3.33 14.31
C ILE A 354 7.19 4.67 14.48
N LYS A 355 7.70 5.22 13.37
CA LYS A 355 8.22 6.58 13.26
C LYS A 355 7.22 7.45 12.50
N TYR A 356 6.56 8.33 13.23
CA TYR A 356 5.60 9.31 12.70
C TYR A 356 6.28 10.55 12.14
N GLY A 357 5.57 11.29 11.29
CA GLY A 357 6.08 12.49 10.61
C GLY A 357 7.13 12.20 9.55
N VAL A 358 7.40 10.94 9.20
CA VAL A 358 8.45 10.55 8.25
C VAL A 358 7.83 10.40 6.86
N THR A 359 8.01 11.42 6.02
CA THR A 359 7.63 11.35 4.60
C THR A 359 8.81 10.84 3.78
N VAL A 360 8.70 9.62 3.26
CA VAL A 360 9.71 9.04 2.35
C VAL A 360 9.57 9.71 0.98
N GLU A 361 10.64 10.35 0.50
CA GLU A 361 10.65 11.06 -0.79
C GLU A 361 11.35 10.27 -1.90
N LYS A 362 12.34 9.45 -1.53
CA LYS A 362 13.11 8.69 -2.51
C LYS A 362 13.50 7.32 -1.96
N ILE A 363 13.41 6.31 -2.83
CA ILE A 363 13.82 4.94 -2.60
C ILE A 363 14.76 4.56 -3.73
N SER A 364 15.90 3.97 -3.37
CA SER A 364 16.89 3.43 -4.29
C SER A 364 17.28 2.01 -3.86
N LYS A 365 17.76 1.18 -4.78
CA LYS A 365 18.26 -0.18 -4.47
C LYS A 365 19.66 -0.38 -5.04
N ASN A 366 20.58 -0.80 -4.17
CA ASN A 366 21.90 -1.31 -4.51
C ASN A 366 22.04 -2.74 -3.95
N GLN A 367 22.82 -2.94 -2.87
CA GLN A 367 22.90 -4.21 -2.13
C GLN A 367 21.66 -4.47 -1.25
N GLY A 368 20.95 -3.41 -0.88
CA GLY A 368 19.66 -3.38 -0.19
C GLY A 368 18.91 -2.12 -0.58
N PHE A 369 17.79 -1.84 0.06
CA PHE A 369 17.03 -0.61 -0.14
C PHE A 369 17.58 0.51 0.71
N VAL A 370 17.62 1.72 0.14
CA VAL A 370 17.96 2.95 0.84
C VAL A 370 16.86 3.97 0.59
N LEU A 371 16.25 4.45 1.67
CA LEU A 371 15.16 5.41 1.68
C LEU A 371 15.67 6.74 2.22
N LEU A 372 15.30 7.83 1.56
CA LEU A 372 15.55 9.20 1.99
C LEU A 372 14.21 9.83 2.39
N ASP A 373 14.13 10.36 3.60
CA ASP A 373 12.96 11.13 4.04
C ASP A 373 13.09 12.63 3.74
N SER A 374 11.99 13.36 3.93
CA SER A 374 11.87 14.80 3.74
C SER A 374 12.76 15.64 4.67
N TYR A 375 13.37 15.05 5.68
CA TYR A 375 14.32 15.71 6.58
C TYR A 375 15.78 15.38 6.26
N GLY A 376 16.02 14.56 5.23
CA GLY A 376 17.36 14.10 4.85
C GLY A 376 17.89 12.94 5.70
N ASN A 377 17.06 12.29 6.52
CA ASN A 377 17.43 11.05 7.17
C ASN A 377 17.49 9.91 6.15
N THR A 378 18.41 8.99 6.37
CA THR A 378 18.57 7.81 5.54
C THR A 378 18.18 6.56 6.33
N TYR A 379 17.38 5.71 5.72
CA TYR A 379 16.99 4.41 6.27
C TYR A 379 17.43 3.32 5.29
N SER A 380 18.13 2.29 5.77
CA SER A 380 18.48 1.12 4.98
C SER A 380 17.74 -0.13 5.44
N CYS A 381 17.40 -1.00 4.50
CA CYS A 381 16.87 -2.32 4.82
C CYS A 381 17.15 -3.37 3.75
N LYS A 382 16.97 -4.64 4.15
CA LYS A 382 17.03 -5.78 3.23
C LYS A 382 15.67 -6.00 2.55
N TYR A 383 14.61 -6.02 3.34
CA TYR A 383 13.26 -6.31 2.86
C TYR A 383 12.38 -5.06 3.02
N LEU A 384 11.85 -4.57 1.90
CA LEU A 384 11.02 -3.37 1.88
C LEU A 384 9.57 -3.74 1.62
N VAL A 385 8.66 -3.30 2.47
CA VAL A 385 7.22 -3.54 2.32
C VAL A 385 6.48 -2.22 2.13
N ILE A 386 5.75 -2.11 1.03
CA ILE A 386 4.94 -0.94 0.71
C ILE A 386 3.52 -1.17 1.19
N ALA A 387 3.11 -0.43 2.22
CA ALA A 387 1.78 -0.47 2.84
C ALA A 387 1.06 0.89 2.74
N THR A 388 1.41 1.70 1.74
CA THR A 388 0.91 3.08 1.51
C THR A 388 -0.51 3.14 0.95
N GLY A 389 -1.09 2.01 0.56
CA GLY A 389 -2.37 1.97 -0.12
C GLY A 389 -2.33 2.61 -1.51
N CYS A 390 -3.41 3.28 -1.92
CA CYS A 390 -3.48 4.01 -3.18
C CYS A 390 -3.77 5.50 -2.88
N PRO A 391 -2.74 6.32 -2.62
CA PRO A 391 -2.93 7.70 -2.18
C PRO A 391 -3.27 8.67 -3.33
N LYS A 392 -2.91 8.33 -4.57
CA LYS A 392 -3.01 9.25 -5.71
C LYS A 392 -4.40 9.21 -6.33
N LEU A 393 -5.11 10.34 -6.36
CA LEU A 393 -6.40 10.45 -7.03
C LEU A 393 -6.25 10.16 -8.54
N TYR A 394 -7.15 9.37 -9.11
CA TYR A 394 -7.17 9.11 -10.54
C TYR A 394 -7.83 10.27 -11.29
N ILE A 395 -7.06 11.02 -12.08
CA ILE A 395 -7.61 12.04 -12.99
C ILE A 395 -7.75 11.41 -14.39
N PRO A 396 -8.98 11.28 -14.93
CA PRO A 396 -9.18 10.79 -16.30
C PRO A 396 -8.77 11.84 -17.35
N GLU A 397 -8.36 11.36 -18.53
CA GLU A 397 -7.98 12.22 -19.65
C GLU A 397 -9.22 12.78 -20.36
N ILE A 398 -9.87 13.77 -19.74
CA ILE A 398 -11.03 14.48 -20.27
C ILE A 398 -10.63 15.95 -20.46
N SER A 399 -10.95 16.53 -21.61
CA SER A 399 -10.68 17.96 -21.86
C SER A 399 -11.46 18.82 -20.86
N GLY A 400 -10.77 19.71 -20.13
CA GLY A 400 -11.39 20.57 -19.11
C GLY A 400 -11.63 19.92 -17.75
N ILE A 401 -11.09 18.71 -17.50
CA ILE A 401 -11.24 18.00 -16.21
C ILE A 401 -10.68 18.78 -15.03
N GLU A 402 -9.70 19.65 -15.25
CA GLU A 402 -9.10 20.54 -14.25
C GLU A 402 -10.08 21.57 -13.69
N LEU A 403 -11.24 21.76 -14.33
CA LEU A 403 -12.34 22.60 -13.85
C LEU A 403 -13.17 21.91 -12.76
N ALA A 404 -13.08 20.58 -12.62
CA ALA A 404 -13.81 19.82 -11.62
C ALA A 404 -13.12 19.88 -10.26
N GLU A 405 -13.93 19.92 -9.20
CA GLU A 405 -13.48 19.77 -7.83
C GLU A 405 -13.14 18.33 -7.54
N LYS A 406 -12.09 18.10 -6.76
CA LYS A 406 -11.66 16.76 -6.39
C LYS A 406 -12.45 16.28 -5.19
N TYR A 407 -12.80 14.99 -5.16
CA TYR A 407 -13.39 14.36 -3.96
C TYR A 407 -12.55 14.57 -2.68
N THR A 408 -11.23 14.74 -2.82
CA THR A 408 -10.32 15.00 -1.69
C THR A 408 -10.52 16.38 -1.05
N ASP A 409 -10.99 17.36 -1.83
CA ASP A 409 -10.94 18.78 -1.47
C ASP A 409 -12.35 19.41 -1.37
N VAL A 410 -13.34 18.78 -2.01
CA VAL A 410 -14.72 19.28 -2.07
C VAL A 410 -15.34 19.38 -0.67
N SER A 411 -16.19 20.39 -0.49
CA SER A 411 -16.95 20.57 0.75
C SER A 411 -17.83 19.36 1.05
N VAL A 412 -17.88 19.02 2.33
CA VAL A 412 -18.77 17.98 2.89
C VAL A 412 -20.01 18.58 3.56
N ASN A 413 -20.14 19.91 3.54
CA ASN A 413 -21.31 20.60 4.06
C ASN A 413 -22.38 20.67 2.95
N PRO A 414 -23.55 20.02 3.11
CA PRO A 414 -24.59 20.02 2.08
C PRO A 414 -25.10 21.42 1.71
N GLU A 415 -25.09 22.36 2.66
CA GLU A 415 -25.58 23.74 2.44
C GLU A 415 -24.74 24.51 1.41
N ASP A 416 -23.48 24.13 1.20
CA ASP A 416 -22.63 24.75 0.17
C ASP A 416 -23.09 24.43 -1.26
N PHE A 417 -24.04 23.49 -1.40
CA PHE A 417 -24.67 23.02 -2.62
C PHE A 417 -26.16 23.40 -2.72
N GLU A 418 -26.65 24.24 -1.79
CA GLU A 418 -28.05 24.66 -1.78
C GLU A 418 -28.46 25.26 -3.13
N ASN A 419 -29.53 24.70 -3.70
CA ASN A 419 -30.12 25.13 -4.97
C ASN A 419 -29.12 25.09 -6.18
N GLN A 420 -28.13 24.19 -6.15
CA GLN A 420 -27.17 23.97 -7.24
C GLN A 420 -27.45 22.66 -8.01
N ARG A 421 -27.08 22.63 -9.30
CA ARG A 421 -27.01 21.41 -10.12
C ARG A 421 -25.59 20.84 -10.04
N VAL A 422 -25.49 19.57 -9.66
CA VAL A 422 -24.20 18.93 -9.37
C VAL A 422 -23.99 17.73 -10.30
N LEU A 423 -22.85 17.71 -10.99
CA LEU A 423 -22.37 16.51 -11.68
C LEU A 423 -21.32 15.81 -10.81
N ILE A 424 -21.50 14.52 -10.55
CA ILE A 424 -20.50 13.67 -9.92
C ILE A 424 -19.97 12.68 -10.96
N ILE A 425 -18.65 12.72 -11.22
CA ILE A 425 -17.98 11.84 -12.18
C ILE A 425 -17.46 10.60 -11.43
N GLY A 426 -17.97 9.43 -11.80
CA GLY A 426 -17.66 8.12 -11.19
C GLY A 426 -18.91 7.45 -10.59
N LYS A 427 -18.94 6.12 -10.55
CA LYS A 427 -20.06 5.31 -9.99
C LYS A 427 -19.62 4.33 -8.89
N GLY A 428 -18.57 4.67 -8.16
CA GLY A 428 -18.11 3.91 -6.99
C GLY A 428 -18.81 4.34 -5.70
N ASN A 429 -18.51 3.66 -4.58
CA ASN A 429 -19.11 3.99 -3.28
C ASN A 429 -18.93 5.47 -2.88
N SER A 430 -17.77 6.09 -3.17
CA SER A 430 -17.48 7.52 -2.91
C SER A 430 -18.42 8.48 -3.66
N ALA A 431 -18.81 8.14 -4.90
CA ALA A 431 -19.75 8.95 -5.66
C ALA A 431 -21.14 8.89 -5.05
N PHE A 432 -21.56 7.70 -4.64
CA PHE A 432 -22.89 7.48 -4.06
C PHE A 432 -23.04 8.01 -2.63
N GLU A 433 -22.02 7.95 -1.77
CA GLU A 433 -22.08 8.64 -0.47
C GLU A 433 -22.14 10.15 -0.62
N THR A 434 -21.44 10.70 -1.63
CA THR A 434 -21.46 12.14 -1.90
C THR A 434 -22.80 12.55 -2.46
N ALA A 435 -23.36 11.78 -3.39
CA ALA A 435 -24.69 12.06 -3.90
C ALA A 435 -25.74 11.99 -2.78
N ASP A 436 -25.70 10.96 -1.93
CA ASP A 436 -26.63 10.77 -0.82
C ASP A 436 -26.57 11.93 0.19
N ASN A 437 -25.37 12.44 0.48
CA ASN A 437 -25.17 13.62 1.33
C ASN A 437 -25.79 14.91 0.76
N LEU A 438 -25.94 15.01 -0.56
CA LEU A 438 -26.42 16.22 -1.24
C LEU A 438 -27.90 16.18 -1.64
N ILE A 439 -28.60 15.04 -1.46
CA ILE A 439 -30.00 14.86 -1.93
C ILE A 439 -30.94 15.94 -1.38
N ASP A 440 -30.76 16.35 -0.13
CA ASP A 440 -31.67 17.28 0.54
C ASP A 440 -31.48 18.75 0.12
N THR A 441 -30.32 19.11 -0.47
CA THR A 441 -29.94 20.51 -0.73
C THR A 441 -29.76 20.86 -2.20
N ALA A 442 -29.23 19.94 -3.02
CA ALA A 442 -29.03 20.17 -4.45
C ALA A 442 -30.35 20.09 -5.24
N VAL A 443 -30.51 20.91 -6.28
CA VAL A 443 -31.70 20.84 -7.17
C VAL A 443 -31.71 19.54 -7.95
N THR A 444 -30.54 19.14 -8.43
CA THR A 444 -30.36 18.00 -9.31
C THR A 444 -28.95 17.48 -9.16
N ILE A 445 -28.83 16.17 -9.01
CA ILE A 445 -27.55 15.47 -8.97
C ILE A 445 -27.53 14.45 -10.10
N HIS A 446 -26.52 14.54 -10.95
CA HIS A 446 -26.24 13.52 -11.95
C HIS A 446 -24.96 12.78 -11.59
N ILE A 447 -25.00 11.44 -11.57
CA ILE A 447 -23.81 10.60 -11.43
C ILE A 447 -23.46 10.01 -12.80
N CYS A 448 -22.25 10.26 -13.29
CA CYS A 448 -21.87 9.91 -14.66
C CYS A 448 -20.62 9.02 -14.74
N SER A 449 -20.70 7.95 -15.55
CA SER A 449 -19.56 7.14 -15.98
C SER A 449 -19.98 6.29 -17.20
N PRO A 450 -19.05 5.76 -18.02
CA PRO A 450 -19.42 5.04 -19.24
C PRO A 450 -20.06 3.66 -18.99
N SER A 451 -19.85 3.05 -17.82
CA SER A 451 -20.28 1.69 -17.50
C SER A 451 -21.47 1.66 -16.54
N PRO A 452 -22.41 0.71 -16.68
CA PRO A 452 -23.54 0.56 -15.76
C PRO A 452 -23.12 0.36 -14.29
N VAL A 453 -24.01 0.75 -13.37
CA VAL A 453 -23.82 0.50 -11.93
C VAL A 453 -23.81 -1.01 -11.68
N THR A 454 -22.79 -1.48 -10.97
CA THR A 454 -22.71 -2.87 -10.51
C THR A 454 -22.91 -2.91 -9.00
N MET A 455 -23.78 -3.81 -8.52
CA MET A 455 -24.12 -3.95 -7.10
C MET A 455 -23.25 -5.01 -6.42
N ALA A 456 -22.83 -4.72 -5.19
CA ALA A 456 -22.05 -5.64 -4.37
C ALA A 456 -22.80 -6.95 -4.05
N TRP A 457 -24.12 -6.91 -3.85
CA TRP A 457 -24.90 -8.13 -3.57
C TRP A 457 -25.02 -9.07 -4.76
N LYS A 458 -24.87 -8.56 -6.00
CA LYS A 458 -24.83 -9.37 -7.22
C LYS A 458 -23.48 -10.08 -7.34
N THR A 459 -22.40 -9.31 -7.23
CA THR A 459 -21.04 -9.81 -7.47
C THR A 459 -20.35 -10.42 -6.26
N LYS A 460 -20.91 -10.24 -5.06
CA LYS A 460 -20.28 -10.53 -3.75
C LYS A 460 -18.98 -9.78 -3.48
N TYR A 461 -18.59 -8.83 -4.34
CA TYR A 461 -17.41 -8.00 -4.19
C TYR A 461 -17.78 -6.62 -3.62
N VAL A 462 -17.22 -6.26 -2.46
CA VAL A 462 -17.69 -5.08 -1.70
C VAL A 462 -17.19 -3.74 -2.25
N GLY A 463 -16.29 -3.74 -3.22
CA GLY A 463 -15.86 -2.53 -3.93
C GLY A 463 -16.87 -2.01 -4.96
N HIS A 464 -17.82 -2.85 -5.35
CA HIS A 464 -19.03 -2.42 -6.08
C HIS A 464 -20.00 -1.69 -5.14
N LEU A 465 -21.05 -1.06 -5.69
CA LEU A 465 -21.95 -0.23 -4.90
C LEU A 465 -22.64 -1.06 -3.81
N ARG A 466 -22.49 -0.60 -2.57
CA ARG A 466 -23.06 -1.23 -1.37
C ARG A 466 -24.45 -0.66 -1.08
N ALA A 467 -25.30 -1.49 -0.49
CA ALA A 467 -26.65 -1.12 -0.07
C ALA A 467 -26.67 0.09 0.88
N VAL A 468 -25.64 0.26 1.71
CA VAL A 468 -25.57 1.38 2.67
C VAL A 468 -25.54 2.77 2.02
N ASN A 469 -25.20 2.86 0.72
CA ASN A 469 -25.14 4.09 -0.06
C ASN A 469 -26.13 4.08 -1.25
N ASN A 470 -27.17 3.24 -1.22
CA ASN A 470 -28.04 3.04 -2.38
C ASN A 470 -29.28 3.95 -2.43
N ASN A 471 -29.55 4.76 -1.41
CA ASN A 471 -30.75 5.59 -1.31
C ASN A 471 -30.91 6.53 -2.53
N PHE A 472 -29.81 7.03 -3.08
CA PHE A 472 -29.78 7.78 -4.34
C PHE A 472 -30.45 7.05 -5.53
N LEU A 473 -30.34 5.72 -5.61
CA LEU A 473 -30.95 4.94 -6.69
C LEU A 473 -32.47 5.10 -6.73
N ASP A 474 -33.10 5.22 -5.56
CA ASP A 474 -34.55 5.40 -5.45
C ASP A 474 -34.98 6.74 -6.04
N THR A 475 -34.23 7.82 -5.75
CA THR A 475 -34.49 9.15 -6.31
C THR A 475 -34.42 9.19 -7.83
N TYR A 476 -33.53 8.39 -8.44
CA TYR A 476 -33.42 8.26 -9.90
C TYR A 476 -34.60 7.49 -10.48
N GLN A 477 -34.94 6.33 -9.90
CA GLN A 477 -36.00 5.45 -10.41
C GLN A 477 -37.39 6.06 -10.23
N LEU A 478 -37.63 6.73 -9.11
CA LEU A 478 -38.89 7.41 -8.80
C LEU A 478 -39.00 8.82 -9.40
N LYS A 479 -38.02 9.23 -10.24
CA LYS A 479 -38.01 10.50 -10.99
C LYS A 479 -38.04 11.75 -10.10
N SER A 480 -37.34 11.71 -8.97
CA SER A 480 -37.13 12.84 -8.06
C SER A 480 -35.96 13.74 -8.51
N GLN A 481 -35.98 14.17 -9.77
CA GLN A 481 -35.00 15.08 -10.42
C GLN A 481 -33.55 14.58 -10.58
N ASN A 482 -33.13 13.52 -9.88
CA ASN A 482 -31.78 12.98 -9.98
C ASN A 482 -31.61 11.96 -11.12
N ALA A 483 -30.38 11.78 -11.62
CA ALA A 483 -30.09 10.84 -12.69
C ALA A 483 -28.77 10.07 -12.54
N ILE A 484 -28.75 8.86 -13.11
CA ILE A 484 -27.53 8.06 -13.30
C ILE A 484 -27.31 7.93 -14.80
N LEU A 485 -26.16 8.42 -15.24
CA LEU A 485 -25.82 8.52 -16.65
C LEU A 485 -24.78 7.46 -17.01
N ASP A 486 -25.18 6.53 -17.88
CA ASP A 486 -24.27 5.67 -18.63
C ASP A 486 -23.80 6.46 -19.86
N ALA A 487 -22.73 7.25 -19.67
CA ALA A 487 -22.24 8.16 -20.69
C ALA A 487 -20.72 8.41 -20.58
N GLU A 488 -20.10 8.61 -21.74
CA GLU A 488 -18.75 9.14 -21.87
C GLU A 488 -18.78 10.66 -21.83
N ILE A 489 -17.88 11.28 -21.07
CA ILE A 489 -17.74 12.74 -21.03
C ILE A 489 -16.68 13.14 -22.05
N LEU A 490 -17.09 13.85 -23.10
CA LEU A 490 -16.22 14.27 -24.20
C LEU A 490 -15.42 15.54 -23.87
N GLY A 491 -15.96 16.40 -23.01
CA GLY A 491 -15.27 17.60 -22.56
C GLY A 491 -16.10 18.47 -21.63
N ILE A 492 -15.41 19.31 -20.88
CA ILE A 492 -15.95 20.25 -19.90
C ILE A 492 -15.45 21.65 -20.27
N ARG A 493 -16.36 22.63 -20.29
CA ARG A 493 -15.97 24.03 -20.48
C ARG A 493 -16.69 24.91 -19.47
N LYS A 494 -16.05 26.00 -19.07
CA LYS A 494 -16.66 27.02 -18.22
C LYS A 494 -17.39 28.06 -19.09
N ASN A 495 -18.63 28.37 -18.74
CA ASN A 495 -19.43 29.43 -19.35
C ASN A 495 -19.98 30.36 -18.27
N ARG A 496 -19.37 31.55 -18.11
CA ARG A 496 -19.65 32.47 -16.99
C ARG A 496 -19.45 31.78 -15.63
N ASN A 497 -20.54 31.56 -14.90
CA ASN A 497 -20.54 30.93 -13.57
C ASN A 497 -20.95 29.44 -13.62
N GLU A 498 -21.27 28.91 -14.79
CA GLU A 498 -21.73 27.53 -14.98
C GLU A 498 -20.69 26.71 -15.75
N TYR A 499 -20.82 25.40 -15.66
CA TYR A 499 -20.03 24.44 -16.42
C TYR A 499 -20.91 23.72 -17.43
N VAL A 500 -20.46 23.68 -18.68
CA VAL A 500 -21.13 22.94 -19.75
C VAL A 500 -20.33 21.67 -20.03
N VAL A 501 -21.00 20.54 -19.95
CA VAL A 501 -20.42 19.20 -20.07
C VAL A 501 -21.03 18.51 -21.28
N ASN A 502 -20.19 18.14 -22.25
CA ASN A 502 -20.62 17.37 -23.40
C ASN A 502 -20.54 15.88 -23.08
N VAL A 503 -21.68 15.21 -23.12
CA VAL A 503 -21.81 13.78 -22.84
C VAL A 503 -22.25 13.01 -24.09
N LYS A 504 -21.78 11.77 -24.22
CA LYS A 504 -22.25 10.81 -25.23
C LYS A 504 -22.81 9.58 -24.52
N TYR A 505 -24.09 9.31 -24.73
CA TYR A 505 -24.79 8.23 -24.05
C TYR A 505 -24.36 6.85 -24.57
N SER A 506 -24.06 5.93 -23.65
CA SER A 506 -23.71 4.54 -23.95
C SER A 506 -24.90 3.73 -24.48
N HIS A 507 -26.13 4.10 -24.09
CA HIS A 507 -27.35 3.31 -24.35
C HIS A 507 -28.43 4.06 -25.13
N ALA A 508 -28.05 5.09 -25.90
CA ALA A 508 -28.98 5.90 -26.68
C ALA A 508 -28.52 6.12 -28.14
N ASN A 509 -28.05 5.05 -28.81
CA ASN A 509 -27.73 5.06 -30.25
C ASN A 509 -26.77 6.18 -30.71
N GLY A 510 -25.79 6.53 -29.87
CA GLY A 510 -24.80 7.57 -30.19
C GLY A 510 -25.28 9.01 -29.96
N GLU A 511 -26.41 9.21 -29.29
CA GLU A 511 -26.88 10.51 -28.83
C GLU A 511 -25.82 11.23 -27.98
N SER A 512 -25.67 12.53 -28.23
CA SER A 512 -24.83 13.43 -27.46
C SER A 512 -25.61 14.66 -27.05
N GLU A 513 -25.35 15.14 -25.84
CA GLU A 513 -26.04 16.27 -25.24
C GLU A 513 -25.06 17.18 -24.50
N GLU A 514 -25.38 18.47 -24.43
CA GLU A 514 -24.70 19.41 -23.56
C GLU A 514 -25.52 19.66 -22.29
N LEU A 515 -24.98 19.25 -21.16
CA LEU A 515 -25.60 19.40 -19.85
C LEU A 515 -24.92 20.54 -19.07
N VAL A 516 -25.71 21.31 -18.32
CA VAL A 516 -25.22 22.49 -17.58
C VAL A 516 -25.29 22.24 -16.08
N TYR A 517 -24.18 22.50 -15.39
CA TYR A 517 -24.02 22.30 -13.95
C TYR A 517 -23.40 23.52 -13.28
N ASP A 518 -23.71 23.69 -12.00
CA ASP A 518 -23.09 24.72 -11.16
C ASP A 518 -21.81 24.19 -10.50
N ARG A 519 -21.73 22.86 -10.28
CA ARG A 519 -20.58 22.17 -9.69
C ARG A 519 -20.28 20.85 -10.40
N ILE A 520 -19.01 20.48 -10.46
CA ILE A 520 -18.56 19.18 -10.98
C ILE A 520 -17.60 18.58 -9.95
N ILE A 521 -17.86 17.35 -9.52
CA ILE A 521 -17.10 16.64 -8.48
C ILE A 521 -16.50 15.37 -9.06
N LEU A 522 -15.21 15.17 -8.84
CA LEU A 522 -14.44 14.03 -9.34
C LEU A 522 -14.32 12.92 -8.29
N CYS A 523 -15.13 11.86 -8.44
CA CYS A 523 -15.18 10.66 -7.59
C CYS A 523 -14.67 9.41 -8.34
N THR A 524 -13.52 9.51 -8.98
CA THR A 524 -12.96 8.52 -9.93
C THR A 524 -12.04 7.46 -9.30
N GLY A 525 -11.88 7.49 -7.97
CA GLY A 525 -11.05 6.55 -7.22
C GLY A 525 -9.56 6.89 -7.27
N PHE A 526 -8.72 5.96 -6.79
CA PHE A 526 -7.30 6.20 -6.54
C PHE A 526 -6.39 5.16 -7.22
N ARG A 527 -5.10 5.46 -7.28
CA ARG A 527 -4.02 4.64 -7.85
C ARG A 527 -2.80 4.61 -6.93
N PHE A 528 -1.96 3.60 -7.13
CA PHE A 528 -0.64 3.51 -6.52
C PHE A 528 0.23 4.70 -6.93
N ASP A 529 1.10 5.14 -6.02
CA ASP A 529 2.08 6.18 -6.27
C ASP A 529 3.49 5.58 -6.34
N ASP A 530 4.05 5.58 -7.54
CA ASP A 530 5.38 5.07 -7.84
C ASP A 530 6.45 6.17 -7.90
N SER A 531 6.11 7.43 -7.58
CA SER A 531 7.04 8.56 -7.71
C SER A 531 8.20 8.53 -6.72
N ILE A 532 8.02 7.85 -5.59
CA ILE A 532 9.05 7.69 -4.56
C ILE A 532 10.16 6.73 -4.99
N PHE A 533 9.98 5.92 -6.03
CA PHE A 533 10.99 4.98 -6.51
C PHE A 533 11.86 5.61 -7.58
N ASP A 534 13.16 5.53 -7.42
CA ASP A 534 14.08 5.86 -8.50
C ASP A 534 14.20 4.71 -9.53
N VAL A 535 14.96 4.94 -10.58
CA VAL A 535 15.12 4.01 -11.71
C VAL A 535 15.68 2.63 -11.30
N THR A 536 16.38 2.53 -10.16
CA THR A 536 17.01 1.28 -9.71
C THR A 536 16.02 0.29 -9.11
N CYS A 537 14.87 0.75 -8.62
CA CYS A 537 13.90 -0.09 -7.91
C CYS A 537 12.43 0.22 -8.25
N LYS A 538 12.19 0.81 -9.43
CA LYS A 538 10.83 1.15 -9.86
C LYS A 538 9.98 -0.11 -10.14
N PRO A 539 8.87 -0.35 -9.41
CA PRO A 539 8.05 -1.52 -9.62
C PRO A 539 7.27 -1.41 -10.94
N ALA A 540 7.12 -2.54 -11.63
CA ALA A 540 6.22 -2.64 -12.78
C ALA A 540 4.77 -2.44 -12.31
N LEU A 541 3.98 -1.68 -13.07
CA LEU A 541 2.57 -1.42 -12.76
C LEU A 541 1.64 -2.20 -13.68
N THR A 542 0.44 -2.49 -13.20
CA THR A 542 -0.60 -3.24 -13.91
C THR A 542 -1.99 -2.63 -13.66
N ILE A 543 -3.00 -3.11 -14.39
CA ILE A 543 -4.40 -2.67 -14.30
C ILE A 543 -4.48 -1.15 -14.51
N ASN A 544 -4.05 -0.67 -15.68
CA ASN A 544 -3.99 0.75 -16.05
C ASN A 544 -3.22 1.60 -15.01
N ASN A 545 -2.05 1.12 -14.60
CA ASN A 545 -1.18 1.74 -13.60
C ASN A 545 -1.85 1.95 -12.23
N ARG A 546 -2.87 1.15 -11.89
CA ARG A 546 -3.57 1.28 -10.61
C ARG A 546 -2.84 0.56 -9.47
N TYR A 547 -2.22 -0.57 -9.76
CA TYR A 547 -1.54 -1.42 -8.77
C TYR A 547 -0.14 -1.81 -9.26
N PRO A 548 0.81 -2.07 -8.34
CA PRO A 548 2.07 -2.71 -8.70
C PRO A 548 1.83 -4.19 -9.05
N ALA A 549 2.64 -4.71 -9.98
CA ALA A 549 2.63 -6.11 -10.40
C ALA A 549 3.37 -6.99 -9.38
N GLN A 550 2.79 -8.15 -9.06
CA GLN A 550 3.13 -8.95 -7.88
C GLN A 550 3.07 -10.46 -8.18
N THR A 551 3.97 -11.22 -7.57
CA THR A 551 3.96 -12.70 -7.54
C THR A 551 2.88 -13.23 -6.58
N SER A 552 2.75 -14.55 -6.45
CA SER A 552 1.90 -15.20 -5.43
C SER A 552 2.36 -14.95 -3.99
N GLU A 553 3.58 -14.46 -3.80
CA GLU A 553 4.14 -14.05 -2.50
C GLU A 553 3.96 -12.56 -2.21
N TRP A 554 3.21 -11.84 -3.07
CA TRP A 554 3.07 -10.37 -3.04
C TRP A 554 4.39 -9.60 -3.16
N GLU A 555 5.42 -10.26 -3.68
CA GLU A 555 6.70 -9.66 -4.08
C GLU A 555 6.55 -9.00 -5.45
N SER A 556 7.25 -7.89 -5.69
CA SER A 556 7.35 -7.26 -6.98
C SER A 556 7.84 -8.24 -8.05
N THR A 557 7.19 -8.25 -9.20
CA THR A 557 7.57 -9.14 -10.32
C THR A 557 8.93 -8.80 -10.93
N ASN A 558 9.43 -7.57 -10.73
CA ASN A 558 10.68 -7.12 -11.34
C ASN A 558 11.75 -6.65 -10.34
N ILE A 559 11.40 -6.47 -9.05
CA ILE A 559 12.33 -6.01 -8.01
C ILE A 559 12.32 -7.01 -6.87
N GLN A 560 13.40 -7.78 -6.73
CA GLN A 560 13.56 -8.72 -5.61
C GLN A 560 13.41 -8.01 -4.25
N ASP A 561 12.90 -8.69 -3.23
CA ASP A 561 12.80 -8.23 -1.83
C ASP A 561 11.91 -6.98 -1.61
N LEU A 562 11.19 -6.53 -2.64
CA LEU A 562 10.18 -5.47 -2.56
C LEU A 562 8.79 -6.11 -2.50
N TYR A 563 8.05 -5.90 -1.42
CA TYR A 563 6.74 -6.50 -1.18
C TYR A 563 5.63 -5.46 -1.05
N PHE A 564 4.39 -5.90 -1.20
CA PHE A 564 3.21 -5.03 -1.10
C PHE A 564 2.20 -5.60 -0.11
N ALA A 565 1.64 -4.73 0.73
CA ALA A 565 0.69 -5.11 1.78
C ALA A 565 -0.60 -4.28 1.72
N GLY A 566 -1.68 -4.84 2.27
CA GLY A 566 -2.97 -4.16 2.37
C GLY A 566 -3.74 -4.11 1.04
N ILE A 567 -4.32 -2.95 0.74
CA ILE A 567 -5.12 -2.74 -0.49
C ILE A 567 -4.30 -3.04 -1.75
N LEU A 568 -2.97 -2.93 -1.70
CA LEU A 568 -2.11 -3.25 -2.85
C LEU A 568 -2.14 -4.74 -3.20
N MET A 569 -2.42 -5.62 -2.24
CA MET A 569 -2.56 -7.07 -2.46
C MET A 569 -3.79 -7.42 -3.31
N HIS A 570 -4.72 -6.47 -3.49
CA HIS A 570 -5.91 -6.60 -4.35
C HIS A 570 -5.58 -6.83 -5.82
N MET A 571 -4.33 -6.61 -6.24
CA MET A 571 -3.93 -6.95 -7.60
C MET A 571 -4.25 -8.43 -7.91
N ARG A 572 -4.00 -9.35 -6.97
CA ARG A 572 -4.12 -10.80 -7.17
C ARG A 572 -5.57 -11.29 -7.34
N ASP A 573 -6.55 -10.57 -6.83
CA ASP A 573 -7.98 -10.91 -6.84
C ASP A 573 -8.86 -9.72 -7.27
N PHE A 574 -8.32 -8.86 -8.14
CA PHE A 574 -8.93 -7.58 -8.52
C PHE A 574 -10.39 -7.71 -8.93
N LYS A 575 -11.28 -6.99 -8.21
CA LYS A 575 -12.75 -7.01 -8.36
C LYS A 575 -13.41 -8.39 -8.20
N LYS A 576 -12.69 -9.38 -7.69
CA LYS A 576 -13.20 -10.73 -7.47
C LYS A 576 -13.46 -10.96 -5.98
N LYS A 577 -12.44 -10.75 -5.13
CA LYS A 577 -12.52 -11.06 -3.69
C LYS A 577 -12.10 -9.87 -2.81
N GLN A 578 -11.87 -10.13 -1.53
CA GLN A 578 -11.87 -9.09 -0.49
C GLN A 578 -10.48 -8.56 -0.11
N SER A 579 -9.41 -8.87 -0.86
CA SER A 579 -8.05 -8.39 -0.52
C SER A 579 -7.89 -6.86 -0.61
N GLY A 580 -8.87 -6.15 -1.15
CA GLY A 580 -8.95 -4.69 -1.09
C GLY A 580 -9.45 -4.11 0.24
N PHE A 581 -9.79 -4.94 1.22
CA PHE A 581 -10.45 -4.52 2.46
C PHE A 581 -9.85 -5.22 3.69
N ILE A 582 -9.96 -4.61 4.87
CA ILE A 582 -9.31 -5.09 6.11
C ILE A 582 -9.60 -6.56 6.38
N HIS A 583 -10.86 -6.96 6.30
CA HIS A 583 -11.29 -8.34 6.53
C HIS A 583 -10.79 -9.36 5.53
N GLY A 584 -10.33 -8.94 4.35
CA GLY A 584 -9.64 -9.83 3.43
C GLY A 584 -8.14 -9.78 3.63
N PHE A 585 -7.52 -8.60 3.51
CA PHE A 585 -6.06 -8.51 3.51
C PHE A 585 -5.42 -8.82 4.86
N ARG A 586 -6.14 -8.78 5.99
CA ARG A 586 -5.56 -9.16 7.29
C ARG A 586 -5.06 -10.60 7.29
N TYR A 587 -5.76 -11.50 6.58
CA TYR A 587 -5.31 -12.88 6.39
C TYR A 587 -4.17 -12.97 5.38
N ASN A 588 -4.25 -12.21 4.27
CA ASN A 588 -3.15 -12.16 3.31
C ASN A 588 -1.84 -11.71 3.97
N ILE A 589 -1.90 -10.74 4.89
CA ILE A 589 -0.75 -10.26 5.66
C ILE A 589 -0.24 -11.32 6.64
N ARG A 590 -1.14 -12.08 7.29
CA ARG A 590 -0.74 -13.25 8.10
C ARG A 590 0.00 -14.28 7.25
N THR A 591 -0.49 -14.58 6.05
CA THR A 591 0.18 -15.48 5.10
C THR A 591 1.50 -14.90 4.62
N LEU A 592 1.58 -13.61 4.29
CA LEU A 592 2.81 -12.92 3.91
C LEU A 592 3.88 -13.02 5.00
N HIS A 593 3.52 -12.79 6.27
CA HIS A 593 4.42 -12.98 7.40
C HIS A 593 4.94 -14.43 7.49
N ARG A 594 4.07 -15.43 7.36
CA ARG A 594 4.48 -16.85 7.32
C ARG A 594 5.44 -17.14 6.17
N ILE A 595 5.25 -16.51 5.02
CA ILE A 595 6.16 -16.60 3.87
C ILE A 595 7.51 -15.96 4.22
N PHE A 596 7.56 -14.80 4.88
CA PHE A 596 8.82 -14.20 5.34
C PHE A 596 9.58 -15.11 6.29
N GLU A 597 8.89 -15.66 7.29
CA GLU A 597 9.47 -16.61 8.25
C GLU A 597 10.06 -17.83 7.53
N HIS A 598 9.36 -18.36 6.53
CA HIS A 598 9.84 -19.49 5.76
C HIS A 598 11.00 -19.15 4.82
N LYS A 599 10.84 -18.11 4.00
CA LYS A 599 11.75 -17.72 2.93
C LYS A 599 13.05 -17.14 3.47
N HIS A 600 12.97 -16.24 4.44
CA HIS A 600 14.09 -15.42 4.89
C HIS A 600 14.69 -15.87 6.21
N HIS A 601 13.93 -16.64 7.00
CA HIS A 601 14.36 -17.09 8.33
C HIS A 601 14.39 -18.61 8.48
N HIS A 602 14.15 -19.35 7.40
CA HIS A 602 14.21 -20.81 7.33
C HIS A 602 13.31 -21.52 8.35
N ALA A 603 12.23 -20.87 8.80
CA ALA A 603 11.22 -21.49 9.61
C ALA A 603 10.36 -22.44 8.75
N PRO A 604 9.87 -23.57 9.30
CA PRO A 604 8.84 -24.34 8.60
C PRO A 604 7.54 -23.53 8.51
N LEU A 605 6.80 -23.70 7.42
CA LEU A 605 5.42 -23.20 7.37
C LEU A 605 4.61 -23.83 8.51
N PRO A 606 3.78 -23.06 9.25
CA PRO A 606 2.95 -23.60 10.31
C PRO A 606 2.03 -24.71 9.78
N SER A 607 2.15 -25.91 10.35
CA SER A 607 1.34 -27.06 10.00
C SER A 607 0.89 -27.83 11.23
N ARG A 608 -0.19 -28.59 11.06
CA ARG A 608 -0.72 -29.54 12.04
C ARG A 608 -0.66 -30.95 11.47
N LYS A 609 -0.33 -31.92 12.30
CA LYS A 609 -0.35 -33.33 11.91
C LYS A 609 -1.71 -33.94 12.21
N ILE A 610 -2.27 -34.66 11.25
CA ILE A 610 -3.56 -35.35 11.40
C ILE A 610 -3.34 -36.83 11.04
N PRO A 611 -3.94 -37.79 11.76
CA PRO A 611 -3.89 -39.19 11.37
C PRO A 611 -4.37 -39.39 9.92
N LEU A 612 -3.65 -40.20 9.15
CA LEU A 612 -4.02 -40.60 7.79
C LEU A 612 -5.19 -41.59 7.85
N SER A 613 -6.40 -41.06 8.08
CA SER A 613 -7.64 -41.82 8.01
C SER A 613 -8.74 -40.98 7.36
N PRO A 614 -9.62 -41.58 6.54
CA PRO A 614 -10.75 -40.86 5.96
C PRO A 614 -11.60 -40.12 7.00
N GLN A 615 -11.86 -40.77 8.14
CA GLN A 615 -12.64 -40.19 9.23
C GLN A 615 -11.95 -38.98 9.85
N ALA A 616 -10.70 -39.11 10.28
CA ALA A 616 -9.99 -38.00 10.95
C ALA A 616 -9.84 -36.78 10.03
N ILE A 617 -9.56 -37.00 8.75
CA ILE A 617 -9.45 -35.90 7.78
C ILE A 617 -10.82 -35.26 7.53
N THR A 618 -11.88 -36.06 7.40
CA THR A 618 -13.25 -35.54 7.24
C THR A 618 -13.67 -34.70 8.43
N ASP A 619 -13.53 -35.21 9.65
CA ASP A 619 -13.90 -34.51 10.88
C ASP A 619 -13.16 -33.17 10.99
N PHE A 620 -11.88 -33.16 10.63
CA PHE A 620 -11.06 -31.96 10.65
C PHE A 620 -11.49 -30.94 9.60
N ILE A 621 -11.76 -31.38 8.37
CA ILE A 621 -12.27 -30.50 7.30
C ILE A 621 -13.59 -29.87 7.75
N ILE A 622 -14.52 -30.69 8.26
CA ILE A 622 -15.83 -30.23 8.74
C ILE A 622 -15.66 -29.19 9.86
N ASP A 623 -14.82 -29.45 10.86
CA ASP A 623 -14.54 -28.47 11.91
C ASP A 623 -13.98 -27.16 11.35
N ARG A 624 -12.99 -27.25 10.44
CA ARG A 624 -12.34 -26.06 9.86
C ARG A 624 -13.26 -25.22 8.99
N VAL A 625 -14.10 -25.82 8.14
CA VAL A 625 -15.03 -25.05 7.30
C VAL A 625 -16.15 -24.39 8.10
N ASN A 626 -16.50 -24.95 9.26
CA ASN A 626 -17.48 -24.35 10.18
C ASN A 626 -16.90 -23.23 11.05
N THR A 627 -15.58 -23.21 11.30
CA THR A 627 -14.94 -22.25 12.21
C THR A 627 -14.21 -21.12 11.49
N SER A 628 -13.50 -21.43 10.40
CA SER A 628 -12.55 -20.52 9.76
C SER A 628 -13.19 -19.20 9.30
N SER A 629 -12.58 -18.09 9.67
CA SER A 629 -12.92 -16.76 9.16
C SER A 629 -12.15 -16.38 7.90
N SER A 630 -10.95 -16.89 7.71
CA SER A 630 -10.14 -16.66 6.51
C SER A 630 -10.77 -17.27 5.25
N LEU A 631 -11.16 -18.56 5.29
CA LEU A 631 -11.85 -19.22 4.17
C LEU A 631 -13.17 -18.50 3.84
N TRP A 632 -13.87 -18.01 4.88
CA TRP A 632 -15.13 -17.28 4.74
C TRP A 632 -14.96 -15.92 4.06
N GLN A 633 -13.96 -15.13 4.47
CA GLN A 633 -13.74 -13.78 3.91
C GLN A 633 -13.02 -13.81 2.56
N GLN A 634 -12.19 -14.82 2.31
CA GLN A 634 -11.37 -14.95 1.10
C GLN A 634 -11.78 -16.17 0.26
N THR A 635 -13.09 -16.27 0.00
CA THR A 635 -13.68 -17.38 -0.76
C THR A 635 -12.95 -17.63 -2.07
N ASP A 636 -12.62 -18.88 -2.37
CA ASP A 636 -11.98 -19.27 -3.64
C ASP A 636 -10.67 -18.50 -3.94
N PHE A 637 -10.04 -17.89 -2.92
CA PHE A 637 -8.71 -17.27 -3.02
C PHE A 637 -7.76 -17.85 -1.99
N MET A 638 -8.22 -17.95 -0.74
CA MET A 638 -7.56 -18.73 0.31
C MET A 638 -8.11 -20.14 0.37
N CYS A 639 -7.23 -21.08 0.69
CA CYS A 639 -7.54 -22.46 0.96
C CYS A 639 -6.61 -23.00 2.04
N ASP A 640 -7.07 -24.04 2.71
CA ASP A 640 -6.20 -24.90 3.50
C ASP A 640 -5.62 -26.01 2.60
N LEU A 641 -4.46 -26.55 2.97
CA LEU A 641 -3.75 -27.58 2.20
C LEU A 641 -3.51 -28.82 3.06
N ILE A 642 -3.81 -30.00 2.51
CA ILE A 642 -3.50 -31.31 3.11
C ILE A 642 -2.51 -32.02 2.20
N THR A 643 -1.27 -32.21 2.62
CA THR A 643 -0.28 -32.98 1.85
C THR A 643 -0.23 -34.42 2.35
N VAL A 644 -0.31 -35.37 1.42
CA VAL A 644 -0.19 -36.80 1.71
C VAL A 644 1.22 -37.26 1.35
N SER A 645 1.81 -38.08 2.21
CA SER A 645 3.11 -38.71 1.99
C SER A 645 2.93 -40.22 2.10
N ASP A 646 3.39 -40.96 1.09
CA ASP A 646 3.19 -42.41 1.00
C ASP A 646 3.84 -43.19 2.16
N ASP A 647 4.90 -42.64 2.75
CA ASP A 647 5.66 -43.25 3.84
C ASP A 647 5.16 -42.87 5.26
N SER A 648 4.05 -42.14 5.39
CA SER A 648 3.58 -41.57 6.65
C SER A 648 2.19 -42.04 7.03
N GLN A 649 2.00 -42.38 8.31
CA GLN A 649 0.69 -42.63 8.92
C GLN A 649 -0.05 -41.32 9.31
N GLU A 650 0.54 -40.17 8.98
CA GLU A 650 0.02 -38.83 9.27
C GLU A 650 0.07 -37.95 8.01
N VAL A 651 -0.93 -37.08 7.84
CA VAL A 651 -0.92 -35.99 6.85
C VAL A 651 -0.51 -34.67 7.50
N GLN A 652 0.07 -33.78 6.70
CA GLN A 652 0.34 -32.39 7.12
C GLN A 652 -0.79 -31.50 6.64
N TYR A 653 -1.35 -30.71 7.55
CA TYR A 653 -2.39 -29.73 7.30
C TYR A 653 -1.82 -28.32 7.46
N PHE A 654 -1.88 -27.52 6.42
CA PHE A 654 -1.48 -26.12 6.43
C PHE A 654 -2.71 -25.24 6.39
N ASP A 655 -2.78 -24.31 7.33
CA ASP A 655 -3.86 -23.34 7.44
C ASP A 655 -3.58 -22.14 6.53
N GLU A 656 -4.55 -21.72 5.74
CA GLU A 656 -4.62 -20.36 5.15
C GLU A 656 -3.46 -19.99 4.22
N LEU A 657 -3.40 -20.68 3.09
CA LEU A 657 -2.52 -20.36 1.98
C LEU A 657 -3.34 -19.84 0.79
N THR A 658 -2.73 -19.07 -0.10
CA THR A 658 -3.37 -18.72 -1.37
C THR A 658 -3.22 -19.88 -2.35
N LYS A 659 -4.24 -20.11 -3.19
CA LYS A 659 -4.18 -21.15 -4.22
C LYS A 659 -2.98 -20.95 -5.16
N ASP A 660 -2.73 -19.72 -5.56
CA ASP A 660 -1.62 -19.39 -6.45
C ASP A 660 -0.27 -19.72 -5.79
N TYR A 661 -0.09 -19.42 -4.49
CA TYR A 661 1.16 -19.75 -3.78
C TYR A 661 1.39 -21.27 -3.71
N ILE A 662 0.33 -22.06 -3.52
CA ILE A 662 0.43 -23.52 -3.56
C ILE A 662 0.86 -23.98 -4.95
N HIS A 663 0.11 -23.61 -6.00
CA HIS A 663 0.32 -24.15 -7.35
C HIS A 663 1.59 -23.63 -8.03
N GLU A 664 1.96 -22.37 -7.82
CA GLU A 664 3.19 -21.77 -8.35
C GLU A 664 4.44 -22.20 -7.55
N GLY A 665 4.25 -22.58 -6.28
CA GLY A 665 5.32 -22.89 -5.33
C GLY A 665 5.79 -24.35 -5.32
N TYR A 666 6.53 -24.72 -4.27
CA TYR A 666 7.01 -26.09 -4.07
C TYR A 666 5.90 -27.03 -3.59
N LEU A 667 4.84 -26.50 -2.96
CA LEU A 667 3.73 -27.29 -2.42
C LEU A 667 2.91 -27.94 -3.54
N GLY A 668 2.72 -27.27 -4.67
CA GLY A 668 2.06 -27.82 -5.86
C GLY A 668 2.84 -28.94 -6.55
N ARG A 669 4.07 -29.23 -6.10
CA ARG A 669 4.91 -30.32 -6.63
C ARG A 669 4.75 -31.64 -5.86
N HIS A 670 4.01 -31.63 -4.75
CA HIS A 670 3.67 -32.87 -4.04
C HIS A 670 2.93 -33.83 -4.98
N GLU A 671 3.23 -35.11 -4.88
CA GLU A 671 2.55 -36.13 -5.69
C GLU A 671 1.06 -36.14 -5.40
N HIS A 672 0.63 -36.09 -4.15
CA HIS A 672 -0.78 -35.93 -3.80
C HIS A 672 -1.02 -34.89 -2.71
N TYR A 673 -1.96 -33.99 -2.97
CA TYR A 673 -2.46 -33.06 -1.96
C TYR A 673 -3.92 -32.71 -2.20
N TYR A 674 -4.55 -32.17 -1.16
CA TYR A 674 -5.92 -31.67 -1.19
C TYR A 674 -5.95 -30.21 -0.82
N THR A 675 -6.76 -29.42 -1.52
CA THR A 675 -7.10 -28.05 -1.10
C THR A 675 -8.52 -28.02 -0.57
N VAL A 676 -8.75 -27.26 0.50
CA VAL A 676 -10.07 -27.04 1.09
C VAL A 676 -10.39 -25.55 1.05
N SER A 677 -11.46 -25.16 0.37
CA SER A 677 -11.90 -23.78 0.24
C SER A 677 -13.39 -23.63 0.52
N LEU A 678 -13.83 -22.41 0.83
CA LEU A 678 -15.23 -22.02 0.74
C LEU A 678 -15.43 -21.21 -0.55
N GLU A 679 -16.47 -21.55 -1.32
CA GLU A 679 -16.71 -20.94 -2.64
C GLU A 679 -18.20 -20.65 -2.83
N PHE A 680 -18.51 -19.61 -3.61
CA PHE A 680 -19.85 -19.42 -4.17
C PHE A 680 -19.97 -20.18 -5.50
N GLY A 681 -21.17 -20.53 -5.92
CA GLY A 681 -21.42 -21.23 -7.19
C GLY A 681 -20.88 -20.50 -8.42
N GLN A 682 -20.64 -21.25 -9.50
CA GLN A 682 -19.93 -20.77 -10.70
C GLN A 682 -20.69 -19.65 -11.45
N ASN A 683 -22.00 -19.50 -11.25
CA ASN A 683 -22.87 -18.63 -12.05
C ASN A 683 -23.14 -17.26 -11.44
N VAL A 684 -22.50 -16.86 -10.33
CA VAL A 684 -22.83 -15.60 -9.63
C VAL A 684 -22.81 -14.35 -10.53
N ALA A 685 -21.96 -14.35 -11.57
CA ALA A 685 -21.90 -13.27 -12.55
C ALA A 685 -23.09 -13.27 -13.55
N ASP A 686 -23.61 -14.46 -13.87
CA ASP A 686 -24.67 -14.70 -14.85
C ASP A 686 -26.07 -14.66 -14.24
N ILE A 687 -26.17 -14.60 -12.90
CA ILE A 687 -27.44 -14.44 -12.20
C ILE A 687 -28.10 -13.11 -12.63
N THR A 688 -29.28 -13.24 -13.24
CA THR A 688 -30.10 -12.11 -13.69
C THR A 688 -30.68 -11.36 -12.49
N ASP A 689 -31.29 -12.10 -11.55
CA ASP A 689 -31.81 -11.56 -10.29
C ASP A 689 -31.15 -12.26 -9.08
N PRO A 690 -30.26 -11.57 -8.33
CA PRO A 690 -29.56 -12.15 -7.19
C PRO A 690 -30.46 -12.41 -5.97
N PHE A 691 -31.77 -12.09 -6.04
CA PHE A 691 -32.76 -12.36 -5.00
C PHE A 691 -33.71 -13.53 -5.34
N ALA A 692 -33.67 -14.04 -6.57
CA ALA A 692 -34.51 -15.14 -7.06
C ALA A 692 -33.63 -16.28 -7.60
N ILE A 693 -32.83 -16.88 -6.73
CA ILE A 693 -31.88 -17.96 -7.07
C ILE A 693 -32.52 -19.30 -6.72
N ASP A 694 -32.62 -20.19 -7.71
CA ASP A 694 -33.00 -21.59 -7.50
C ASP A 694 -31.82 -22.33 -6.84
N ARG A 695 -32.11 -23.09 -5.79
CA ARG A 695 -31.10 -23.82 -5.03
C ARG A 695 -31.34 -25.32 -5.13
N VAL A 696 -30.25 -26.07 -5.12
CA VAL A 696 -30.30 -27.52 -4.94
C VAL A 696 -30.93 -27.83 -3.59
N HIS A 697 -31.77 -28.85 -3.54
CA HIS A 697 -32.36 -29.29 -2.28
C HIS A 697 -31.26 -29.82 -1.36
N LYS A 698 -31.28 -29.46 -0.07
CA LYS A 698 -30.22 -29.82 0.89
C LYS A 698 -29.94 -31.33 0.96
N GLU A 699 -30.98 -32.16 0.76
CA GLU A 699 -30.87 -33.62 0.76
C GLU A 699 -30.30 -34.21 -0.54
N ASP A 700 -30.16 -33.41 -1.61
CA ASP A 700 -29.62 -33.83 -2.90
C ASP A 700 -28.10 -33.63 -2.96
N ALA A 701 -27.39 -34.34 -2.09
CA ALA A 701 -25.92 -34.31 -2.03
C ALA A 701 -25.24 -34.82 -3.33
N PHE A 702 -25.97 -35.46 -4.24
CA PHE A 702 -25.44 -35.91 -5.53
C PHE A 702 -25.20 -34.73 -6.49
N ASN A 703 -26.05 -33.71 -6.43
CA ASN A 703 -25.95 -32.50 -7.25
C ASN A 703 -25.30 -31.34 -6.49
N SER A 704 -24.47 -31.61 -5.47
CA SER A 704 -23.85 -30.59 -4.63
C SER A 704 -22.95 -29.60 -5.38
N SER A 705 -22.42 -29.99 -6.56
CA SER A 705 -21.67 -29.12 -7.46
C SER A 705 -22.51 -27.99 -8.08
N GLN A 706 -23.83 -28.07 -8.01
CA GLN A 706 -24.77 -27.03 -8.43
C GLN A 706 -25.15 -26.09 -7.27
N SER A 707 -24.47 -26.17 -6.12
CA SER A 707 -24.68 -25.22 -5.01
C SER A 707 -24.33 -23.79 -5.46
N GLU A 708 -25.24 -22.86 -5.18
CA GLU A 708 -25.12 -21.46 -5.60
C GLU A 708 -24.62 -20.55 -4.45
N PHE A 709 -24.96 -20.89 -3.20
CA PHE A 709 -24.48 -20.23 -2.01
C PHE A 709 -23.09 -20.70 -1.59
N ILE A 710 -22.54 -20.03 -0.57
CA ILE A 710 -21.23 -20.39 -0.05
C ILE A 710 -21.23 -21.83 0.45
N HIS A 711 -20.28 -22.63 0.00
CA HIS A 711 -20.17 -24.03 0.38
C HIS A 711 -18.71 -24.54 0.31
N PRO A 712 -18.37 -25.62 1.04
CA PRO A 712 -17.05 -26.22 0.98
C PRO A 712 -16.78 -26.93 -0.33
N VAL A 713 -15.59 -26.69 -0.87
CA VAL A 713 -15.06 -27.40 -2.04
C VAL A 713 -13.72 -28.01 -1.69
N ILE A 714 -13.61 -29.32 -1.89
CA ILE A 714 -12.40 -30.10 -1.65
C ILE A 714 -11.90 -30.58 -3.00
N ARG A 715 -10.67 -30.23 -3.35
CA ARG A 715 -10.02 -30.64 -4.59
C ARG A 715 -8.78 -31.46 -4.31
N ARG A 716 -8.63 -32.58 -5.00
CA ARG A 716 -7.43 -33.41 -4.99
C ARG A 716 -6.60 -33.13 -6.22
N PHE A 717 -5.32 -32.92 -6.01
CA PHE A 717 -4.35 -32.71 -7.07
C PHE A 717 -3.32 -33.83 -7.10
N HIS A 718 -2.82 -34.14 -8.30
CA HIS A 718 -1.55 -34.81 -8.49
C HIS A 718 -0.57 -33.86 -9.18
N LYS A 719 0.48 -33.46 -8.45
CA LYS A 719 1.29 -32.28 -8.82
C LYS A 719 0.35 -31.09 -9.06
N ASN A 720 0.45 -30.40 -10.19
CA ASN A 720 -0.45 -29.29 -10.53
C ASN A 720 -1.68 -29.71 -11.37
N THR A 721 -1.98 -31.00 -11.46
CA THR A 721 -3.16 -31.49 -12.19
C THR A 721 -4.30 -31.79 -11.24
N LEU A 722 -5.46 -31.16 -11.44
CA LEU A 722 -6.69 -31.50 -10.72
C LEU A 722 -7.15 -32.90 -11.15
N ILE A 723 -7.35 -33.81 -10.20
CA ILE A 723 -7.74 -35.20 -10.49
C ILE A 723 -9.06 -35.60 -9.84
N ALA A 724 -9.51 -34.92 -8.78
CA ALA A 724 -10.83 -35.11 -8.21
C ALA A 724 -11.32 -33.84 -7.51
N GLU A 725 -12.64 -33.66 -7.46
CA GLU A 725 -13.31 -32.53 -6.83
C GLU A 725 -14.57 -33.03 -6.11
N HIS A 726 -14.83 -32.48 -4.93
CA HIS A 726 -16.02 -32.76 -4.14
C HIS A 726 -16.58 -31.47 -3.55
N HIS A 727 -17.88 -31.28 -3.73
CA HIS A 727 -18.64 -30.20 -3.13
C HIS A 727 -19.44 -30.76 -1.96
N VAL A 728 -19.28 -30.15 -0.78
CA VAL A 728 -20.23 -30.37 0.31
C VAL A 728 -21.45 -29.49 0.02
N ILE A 729 -22.65 -30.07 0.08
CA ILE A 729 -23.90 -29.35 -0.23
C ILE A 729 -24.04 -28.09 0.64
N GLU A 730 -24.52 -27.00 0.05
CA GLU A 730 -24.73 -25.73 0.76
C GLU A 730 -25.71 -25.85 1.94
N ASP A 731 -25.49 -25.01 2.96
CA ASP A 731 -26.40 -24.86 4.09
C ASP A 731 -26.76 -23.38 4.30
N LEU A 732 -28.02 -23.11 4.63
CA LEU A 732 -28.53 -21.74 4.77
C LEU A 732 -27.87 -20.98 5.93
N ALA A 733 -27.60 -21.66 7.05
CA ALA A 733 -26.87 -21.10 8.18
C ALA A 733 -25.35 -21.21 7.97
N SER A 734 -24.92 -21.88 6.90
CA SER A 734 -23.52 -22.24 6.64
C SER A 734 -22.93 -23.10 7.76
N GLU A 735 -23.75 -24.05 8.25
CA GLU A 735 -23.35 -25.04 9.25
C GLU A 735 -23.36 -26.46 8.66
N TRP A 736 -22.18 -27.00 8.40
CA TRP A 736 -22.01 -28.29 7.71
C TRP A 736 -21.83 -29.46 8.70
N LYS A 737 -22.73 -29.60 9.67
CA LYS A 737 -22.58 -30.56 10.79
C LYS A 737 -23.51 -31.78 10.74
N GLU A 738 -24.48 -31.77 9.83
CA GLU A 738 -25.41 -32.89 9.63
C GLU A 738 -24.83 -34.01 8.75
N ASP A 739 -25.39 -35.22 8.85
CA ASP A 739 -24.98 -36.38 8.06
C ASP A 739 -25.01 -36.14 6.54
N VAL A 740 -25.94 -35.31 6.07
CA VAL A 740 -26.03 -34.93 4.64
C VAL A 740 -24.80 -34.16 4.15
N HIS A 741 -24.04 -33.55 5.05
CA HIS A 741 -22.76 -32.89 4.74
C HIS A 741 -21.58 -33.84 5.00
N ILE A 742 -21.61 -34.57 6.12
CA ILE A 742 -20.49 -35.36 6.61
C ILE A 742 -20.31 -36.66 5.80
N GLN A 743 -21.40 -37.42 5.58
CA GLN A 743 -21.31 -38.74 4.94
C GLN A 743 -20.81 -38.68 3.49
N PRO A 744 -21.25 -37.71 2.64
CA PRO A 744 -20.70 -37.57 1.29
C PRO A 744 -19.21 -37.23 1.28
N LEU A 745 -18.76 -36.34 2.17
CA LEU A 745 -17.34 -36.01 2.28
C LEU A 745 -16.52 -37.20 2.79
N LEU A 746 -17.02 -37.93 3.80
CA LEU A 746 -16.38 -39.13 4.30
C LEU A 746 -16.23 -40.19 3.21
N LYS A 747 -17.28 -40.39 2.41
CA LYS A 747 -17.26 -41.28 1.26
C LYS A 747 -16.20 -40.84 0.25
N PHE A 748 -16.18 -39.55 -0.10
CA PHE A 748 -15.16 -38.99 -0.99
C PHE A 748 -13.74 -39.24 -0.46
N MET A 749 -13.47 -38.92 0.81
CA MET A 749 -12.15 -39.15 1.41
C MET A 749 -11.79 -40.64 1.47
N THR A 750 -12.77 -41.52 1.70
CA THR A 750 -12.57 -42.97 1.68
C THR A 750 -12.15 -43.43 0.29
N GLU A 751 -12.87 -43.01 -0.76
CA GLU A 751 -12.54 -43.33 -2.15
C GLU A 751 -11.16 -42.77 -2.54
N GLN A 752 -10.89 -41.51 -2.21
CA GLN A 752 -9.64 -40.86 -2.62
C GLN A 752 -8.41 -41.43 -1.91
N LEU A 753 -8.52 -41.76 -0.62
CA LEU A 753 -7.41 -42.32 0.17
C LEU A 753 -7.23 -43.83 -0.02
N THR A 754 -8.25 -44.55 -0.48
CA THR A 754 -8.11 -45.95 -0.93
C THR A 754 -7.52 -46.04 -2.34
N HIS A 755 -7.81 -45.07 -3.22
CA HIS A 755 -7.23 -45.00 -4.57
C HIS A 755 -5.80 -44.44 -4.59
N SER A 756 -5.31 -43.89 -3.48
CA SER A 756 -3.87 -43.64 -3.26
C SER A 756 -3.14 -44.85 -2.69
N GLN A 757 -3.83 -45.97 -2.41
CA GLN A 757 -3.17 -47.21 -2.06
C GLN A 757 -2.80 -47.94 -3.35
N GLY A 758 -1.54 -48.34 -3.49
CA GLY A 758 -0.98 -48.91 -4.72
C GLY A 758 -1.70 -50.17 -5.25
N ILE A 759 -1.10 -50.83 -6.24
CA ILE A 759 -1.68 -51.95 -7.00
C ILE A 759 -2.49 -53.00 -6.21
N GLY A 760 -2.17 -53.24 -4.93
CA GLY A 760 -2.94 -54.11 -4.04
C GLY A 760 -4.41 -53.71 -3.87
N ALA A 761 -4.73 -52.42 -3.79
CA ALA A 761 -6.11 -51.94 -3.67
C ALA A 761 -6.91 -52.15 -4.96
N HIS A 762 -6.30 -51.89 -6.12
CA HIS A 762 -6.92 -52.17 -7.42
C HIS A 762 -7.16 -53.66 -7.63
N LEU A 763 -6.23 -54.51 -7.19
CA LEU A 763 -6.40 -55.96 -7.26
C LEU A 763 -7.48 -56.48 -6.31
N LEU A 764 -7.63 -55.88 -5.12
CA LEU A 764 -8.70 -56.18 -4.17
C LEU A 764 -10.07 -55.73 -4.73
N GLU A 765 -10.18 -54.50 -5.23
CA GLU A 765 -11.42 -53.96 -5.81
C GLU A 765 -11.84 -54.76 -7.06
N ALA A 766 -10.88 -55.21 -7.87
CA ALA A 766 -11.14 -56.06 -9.04
C ALA A 766 -11.51 -57.51 -8.66
N GLY A 767 -11.52 -57.88 -7.37
CA GLY A 767 -11.74 -59.26 -6.92
C GLY A 767 -10.65 -60.23 -7.39
N LEU A 768 -9.46 -59.73 -7.71
CA LEU A 768 -8.28 -60.51 -8.13
C LEU A 768 -7.40 -60.91 -6.94
N LEU A 769 -7.61 -60.30 -5.78
CA LEU A 769 -7.05 -60.67 -4.49
C LEU A 769 -8.14 -60.64 -3.43
N THR A 770 -7.99 -61.46 -2.38
CA THR A 770 -8.79 -61.32 -1.14
C THR A 770 -8.08 -60.43 -0.13
N SER A 771 -8.81 -59.92 0.87
CA SER A 771 -8.23 -59.12 1.96
C SER A 771 -7.15 -59.87 2.72
N GLU A 772 -7.33 -61.17 2.96
CA GLU A 772 -6.33 -62.02 3.63
C GLU A 772 -5.08 -62.23 2.76
N GLN A 773 -5.24 -62.34 1.44
CA GLN A 773 -4.10 -62.44 0.53
C GLN A 773 -3.32 -61.12 0.47
N LEU A 774 -4.01 -59.98 0.47
CA LEU A 774 -3.36 -58.67 0.49
C LEU A 774 -2.57 -58.45 1.79
N GLU A 775 -3.13 -58.82 2.94
CA GLU A 775 -2.45 -58.74 4.24
C GLU A 775 -1.16 -59.58 4.26
N VAL A 776 -1.24 -60.83 3.79
CA VAL A 776 -0.05 -61.71 3.68
C VAL A 776 0.98 -61.17 2.66
N ALA A 777 0.55 -60.55 1.57
CA ALA A 777 1.49 -59.90 0.62
C ALA A 777 2.20 -58.70 1.24
N LEU A 778 1.51 -57.91 2.05
CA LEU A 778 2.10 -56.75 2.75
C LEU A 778 3.10 -57.20 3.83
N GLU A 779 2.78 -58.23 4.62
CA GLU A 779 3.71 -58.81 5.59
C GLU A 779 5.01 -59.34 4.93
N ASP A 780 4.87 -59.98 3.77
CA ASP A 780 6.00 -60.46 2.99
C ASP A 780 6.84 -59.34 2.39
N GLN A 781 6.19 -58.25 1.98
CA GLN A 781 6.86 -57.06 1.47
C GLN A 781 7.67 -56.37 2.56
N GLU A 782 7.13 -56.26 3.78
CA GLU A 782 7.85 -55.69 4.93
C GLU A 782 9.10 -56.49 5.29
N ARG A 783 9.06 -57.83 5.13
CA ARG A 783 10.23 -58.70 5.33
C ARG A 783 11.28 -58.57 4.22
N GLN A 784 10.95 -57.94 3.09
CA GLN A 784 11.81 -57.76 1.92
C GLN A 784 11.83 -56.29 1.51
N ALA A 785 12.65 -55.48 2.20
CA ALA A 785 12.71 -54.01 2.08
C ALA A 785 12.91 -53.41 0.67
N THR A 786 13.15 -54.22 -0.38
CA THR A 786 13.31 -53.77 -1.77
C THR A 786 12.27 -54.36 -2.73
N ALA A 787 11.40 -55.27 -2.29
CA ALA A 787 10.41 -55.90 -3.15
C ALA A 787 9.18 -55.00 -3.35
N ARG A 788 8.71 -54.88 -4.59
CA ARG A 788 7.44 -54.19 -4.90
C ARG A 788 6.27 -55.13 -4.62
N LEU A 789 5.15 -54.61 -4.09
CA LEU A 789 3.96 -55.40 -3.76
C LEU A 789 3.47 -56.28 -4.92
N GLY A 790 3.49 -55.75 -6.16
CA GLY A 790 3.13 -56.51 -7.36
C GLY A 790 4.05 -57.71 -7.64
N GLU A 791 5.34 -57.61 -7.34
CA GLU A 791 6.30 -58.72 -7.49
C GLU A 791 6.08 -59.80 -6.43
N VAL A 792 5.71 -59.40 -5.21
CA VAL A 792 5.36 -60.34 -4.12
C VAL A 792 4.10 -61.13 -4.49
N ILE A 793 3.06 -60.44 -4.95
CA ILE A 793 1.80 -61.05 -5.41
C ILE A 793 2.04 -61.99 -6.59
N GLN A 794 2.88 -61.59 -7.55
CA GLN A 794 3.26 -62.43 -8.69
C GLN A 794 4.03 -63.69 -8.23
N LYS A 795 5.05 -63.54 -7.37
CA LYS A 795 5.85 -64.68 -6.88
C LYS A 795 5.01 -65.71 -6.15
N ARG A 796 3.95 -65.28 -5.46
CA ARG A 796 2.99 -66.16 -4.81
C ARG A 796 1.98 -66.80 -5.76
N GLY A 797 1.95 -66.37 -7.02
CA GLY A 797 1.11 -66.93 -8.07
C GLY A 797 -0.37 -66.55 -7.97
N TRP A 798 -0.72 -65.54 -7.16
CA TRP A 798 -2.11 -65.13 -6.96
C TRP A 798 -2.67 -64.34 -8.14
N VAL A 799 -1.84 -63.47 -8.73
CA VAL A 799 -2.20 -62.69 -9.91
C VAL A 799 -1.06 -62.78 -10.93
N LYS A 800 -1.41 -62.92 -12.22
CA LYS A 800 -0.42 -62.98 -13.29
C LYS A 800 0.27 -61.63 -13.46
N GLU A 801 1.57 -61.64 -13.75
CA GLU A 801 2.36 -60.43 -14.04
C GLU A 801 1.70 -59.56 -15.12
N ARG A 802 1.19 -60.19 -16.18
CA ARG A 802 0.47 -59.49 -17.25
C ARG A 802 -0.74 -58.70 -16.76
N THR A 803 -1.49 -59.24 -15.80
CA THR A 803 -2.67 -58.58 -15.21
C THR A 803 -2.24 -57.41 -14.33
N ILE A 804 -1.19 -57.60 -13.52
CA ILE A 804 -0.60 -56.56 -12.68
C ILE A 804 -0.08 -55.41 -13.54
N GLN A 805 0.68 -55.72 -14.60
CA GLN A 805 1.22 -54.72 -15.54
C GLN A 805 0.13 -54.01 -16.33
N PHE A 806 -0.92 -54.73 -16.76
CA PHE A 806 -2.07 -54.11 -17.41
C PHE A 806 -2.74 -53.09 -16.49
N LEU A 807 -3.05 -53.45 -15.24
CA LEU A 807 -3.67 -52.53 -14.29
C LEU A 807 -2.74 -51.37 -13.93
N LEU A 808 -1.44 -51.61 -13.72
CA LEU A 808 -0.45 -50.55 -13.50
C LEU A 808 -0.38 -49.58 -14.68
N ASN A 809 -0.40 -50.09 -15.92
CA ASN A 809 -0.39 -49.24 -17.11
C ASN A 809 -1.68 -48.42 -17.24
N GLN A 810 -2.84 -48.96 -16.87
CA GLN A 810 -4.10 -48.23 -16.90
C GLN A 810 -4.22 -47.20 -15.76
N VAL A 811 -3.62 -47.48 -14.59
CA VAL A 811 -3.55 -46.56 -13.45
C VAL A 811 -2.55 -45.43 -13.72
N ASN A 812 -1.46 -45.70 -14.45
CA ASN A 812 -0.41 -44.72 -14.76
C ASN A 812 -0.62 -43.94 -16.07
N ASN A 813 -1.31 -44.48 -17.07
CA ASN A 813 -1.56 -43.82 -18.36
C ASN A 813 -2.97 -43.24 -18.43
N THR A 814 -3.13 -41.97 -18.07
CA THR A 814 -4.31 -41.15 -18.42
C THR A 814 -4.08 -40.28 -19.67
N LEU A 815 -3.22 -40.72 -20.60
CA LEU A 815 -2.90 -39.97 -21.83
C LEU A 815 -2.52 -40.90 -23.00
N VAL A 816 -3.48 -41.57 -23.65
CA VAL A 816 -3.37 -41.92 -25.08
C VAL A 816 -4.77 -41.98 -25.70
N ASP A 817 -5.02 -41.16 -26.73
CA ASP A 817 -6.20 -41.25 -27.60
C ASP A 817 -6.25 -42.61 -28.30
N HIS A 818 -7.31 -43.38 -28.06
CA HIS A 818 -7.65 -44.54 -28.88
C HIS A 818 -8.98 -44.31 -29.63
N PRO A 819 -9.06 -44.65 -30.94
CA PRO A 819 -10.26 -44.45 -31.74
C PRO A 819 -11.47 -45.23 -31.19
N ALA A 820 -12.65 -44.60 -31.23
CA ALA A 820 -13.90 -45.19 -30.75
C ALA A 820 -14.22 -46.54 -31.42
N LEU A 821 -14.26 -47.60 -30.61
CA LEU A 821 -14.80 -48.92 -30.96
C LEU A 821 -15.94 -49.27 -30.00
N ASN A 822 -16.94 -50.01 -30.49
CA ASN A 822 -18.16 -50.38 -29.75
C ASN A 822 -17.87 -50.96 -28.34
N ALA A 823 -18.70 -50.58 -27.36
CA ALA A 823 -18.55 -50.94 -25.94
C ALA A 823 -18.50 -52.46 -25.66
N CYS A 824 -19.16 -53.30 -26.48
CA CYS A 824 -19.11 -54.77 -26.33
C CYS A 824 -17.76 -55.38 -26.76
N THR A 825 -17.07 -54.78 -27.73
CA THR A 825 -15.73 -55.22 -28.16
C THR A 825 -14.63 -54.76 -27.20
N GLN A 826 -14.85 -53.68 -26.46
CA GLN A 826 -13.85 -53.08 -25.57
C GLN A 826 -13.67 -53.87 -24.27
N LEU A 827 -14.76 -54.37 -23.65
CA LEU A 827 -14.68 -55.21 -22.45
C LEU A 827 -13.94 -56.53 -22.71
N GLY A 828 -14.28 -57.22 -23.80
CA GLY A 828 -13.62 -58.47 -24.20
C GLY A 828 -12.13 -58.28 -24.49
N ASN A 829 -11.77 -57.24 -25.24
CA ASN A 829 -10.38 -56.92 -25.55
C ASN A 829 -9.57 -56.56 -24.30
N ASN A 830 -10.11 -55.74 -23.39
CA ASN A 830 -9.43 -55.37 -22.16
C ASN A 830 -9.20 -56.59 -21.25
N LEU A 831 -10.15 -57.53 -21.17
CA LEU A 831 -9.99 -58.78 -20.40
C LEU A 831 -8.92 -59.72 -21.02
N VAL A 832 -8.83 -59.76 -22.34
CA VAL A 832 -7.78 -60.52 -23.06
C VAL A 832 -6.41 -59.87 -22.88
N GLU A 833 -6.36 -58.54 -22.97
CA GLU A 833 -5.13 -57.77 -22.80
C GLU A 833 -4.58 -57.89 -21.37
N ALA A 834 -5.47 -57.84 -20.37
CA ALA A 834 -5.18 -58.13 -18.97
C ALA A 834 -4.79 -59.60 -18.71
N GLY A 835 -4.90 -60.50 -19.69
CA GLY A 835 -4.57 -61.92 -19.54
C GLY A 835 -5.55 -62.72 -18.67
N LEU A 836 -6.74 -62.15 -18.44
CA LEU A 836 -7.84 -62.74 -17.68
C LEU A 836 -8.69 -63.69 -18.53
N LEU A 837 -8.81 -63.40 -19.83
CA LEU A 837 -9.49 -64.25 -20.82
C LEU A 837 -8.62 -64.50 -22.04
N THR A 838 -9.01 -65.49 -22.84
CA THR A 838 -8.47 -65.73 -24.19
C THR A 838 -9.41 -65.17 -25.25
N SER A 839 -8.89 -64.84 -26.44
CA SER A 839 -9.73 -64.38 -27.56
C SER A 839 -10.82 -65.40 -27.92
N ALA A 840 -10.51 -66.70 -27.81
CA ALA A 840 -11.48 -67.77 -28.04
C ALA A 840 -12.66 -67.72 -27.04
N GLN A 841 -12.40 -67.47 -25.76
CA GLN A 841 -13.47 -67.32 -24.75
C GLN A 841 -14.34 -66.09 -25.00
N VAL A 842 -13.74 -64.99 -25.46
CA VAL A 842 -14.49 -63.79 -25.83
C VAL A 842 -15.35 -64.04 -27.07
N ASP A 843 -14.82 -64.68 -28.10
CA ASP A 843 -15.56 -65.03 -29.31
C ASP A 843 -16.72 -65.97 -29.02
N GLU A 844 -16.50 -66.98 -28.18
CA GLU A 844 -17.54 -67.91 -27.70
C GLU A 844 -18.66 -67.15 -26.96
N ALA A 845 -18.30 -66.28 -26.01
CA ALA A 845 -19.28 -65.48 -25.28
C ALA A 845 -20.05 -64.50 -26.19
N ILE A 846 -19.41 -63.93 -27.22
CA ILE A 846 -20.07 -63.05 -28.20
C ILE A 846 -21.06 -63.83 -29.06
N GLN A 847 -20.75 -65.07 -29.45
CA GLN A 847 -21.70 -65.90 -30.19
C GLN A 847 -22.90 -66.29 -29.31
N GLU A 848 -22.68 -66.60 -28.04
CA GLU A 848 -23.75 -66.85 -27.08
C GLU A 848 -24.60 -65.60 -26.81
N GLN A 849 -23.98 -64.41 -26.79
CA GLN A 849 -24.67 -63.13 -26.61
C GLN A 849 -25.65 -62.81 -27.76
N LYS A 850 -25.37 -63.29 -28.97
CA LYS A 850 -26.25 -63.08 -30.13
C LYS A 850 -27.54 -63.90 -30.05
N ILE A 851 -27.54 -64.98 -29.27
CA ILE A 851 -28.67 -65.93 -29.16
C ILE A 851 -29.32 -65.94 -27.76
N SER A 852 -28.61 -65.46 -26.74
CA SER A 852 -29.11 -65.26 -25.39
C SER A 852 -29.22 -63.77 -25.13
N ASN A 853 -30.38 -63.28 -24.71
CA ASN A 853 -30.63 -61.84 -24.49
C ASN A 853 -29.89 -61.28 -23.26
N LYS A 854 -28.74 -61.87 -22.89
CA LYS A 854 -27.88 -61.58 -21.73
C LYS A 854 -26.74 -60.65 -22.13
N ARG A 855 -26.16 -59.95 -21.16
CA ARG A 855 -24.98 -59.09 -21.41
C ARG A 855 -23.70 -59.93 -21.47
N LEU A 856 -22.70 -59.48 -22.24
CA LEU A 856 -21.42 -60.19 -22.37
C LEU A 856 -20.78 -60.50 -21.01
N GLY A 857 -20.77 -59.53 -20.09
CA GLY A 857 -20.27 -59.73 -18.72
C GLY A 857 -21.02 -60.81 -17.94
N GLU A 858 -22.35 -60.92 -18.09
CA GLU A 858 -23.15 -61.96 -17.44
C GLU A 858 -22.83 -63.35 -17.99
N ILE A 859 -22.59 -63.45 -19.29
CA ILE A 859 -22.21 -64.72 -19.95
C ILE A 859 -20.84 -65.18 -19.45
N LEU A 860 -19.86 -64.27 -19.42
CA LEU A 860 -18.51 -64.56 -18.93
C LEU A 860 -18.49 -65.03 -17.47
N VAL A 861 -19.35 -64.45 -16.62
CA VAL A 861 -19.53 -64.86 -15.21
C VAL A 861 -20.26 -66.21 -15.10
N ASN A 862 -21.30 -66.45 -15.91
CA ASN A 862 -22.03 -67.72 -15.90
C ASN A 862 -21.16 -68.91 -16.28
N HIS A 863 -20.18 -68.71 -17.18
CA HIS A 863 -19.17 -69.71 -17.53
C HIS A 863 -18.07 -69.88 -16.48
N GLY A 864 -18.03 -69.02 -15.46
CA GLY A 864 -17.01 -69.03 -14.41
C GLY A 864 -15.61 -68.63 -14.90
N TRP A 865 -15.49 -68.03 -16.08
CA TRP A 865 -14.19 -67.63 -16.63
C TRP A 865 -13.61 -66.38 -15.96
N VAL A 866 -14.48 -65.56 -15.37
CA VAL A 866 -14.13 -64.34 -14.64
C VAL A 866 -15.22 -64.08 -13.61
N ASN A 867 -14.87 -63.48 -12.47
CA ASN A 867 -15.86 -63.17 -11.43
C ASN A 867 -16.61 -61.85 -11.75
N SER A 868 -17.76 -61.65 -11.10
CA SER A 868 -18.60 -60.47 -11.33
C SER A 868 -17.92 -59.17 -10.90
N GLN A 869 -17.13 -59.19 -9.82
CA GLN A 869 -16.40 -58.03 -9.31
C GLN A 869 -15.36 -57.52 -10.32
N THR A 870 -14.65 -58.42 -11.01
CA THR A 870 -13.68 -58.07 -12.06
C THR A 870 -14.39 -57.43 -13.24
N ILE A 871 -15.57 -57.94 -13.65
CA ILE A 871 -16.37 -57.32 -14.72
C ILE A 871 -16.82 -55.91 -14.32
N GLU A 872 -17.34 -55.75 -13.11
CA GLU A 872 -17.77 -54.44 -12.60
C GLU A 872 -16.60 -53.45 -12.51
N TYR A 873 -15.45 -53.87 -12.00
CA TYR A 873 -14.23 -53.06 -11.94
C TYR A 873 -13.77 -52.60 -13.32
N MET A 874 -13.68 -53.53 -14.28
CA MET A 874 -13.24 -53.23 -15.65
C MET A 874 -14.20 -52.27 -16.34
N MET A 875 -15.52 -52.40 -16.10
CA MET A 875 -16.49 -51.45 -16.61
C MET A 875 -16.43 -50.10 -15.90
N LYS A 876 -16.21 -50.05 -14.58
CA LYS A 876 -16.17 -48.81 -13.79
C LYS A 876 -14.97 -47.93 -14.13
N HIS A 877 -13.80 -48.54 -14.27
CA HIS A 877 -12.51 -47.83 -14.34
C HIS A 877 -11.93 -47.71 -15.75
N LEU A 878 -12.29 -48.59 -16.69
CA LEU A 878 -11.72 -48.58 -18.05
C LEU A 878 -12.70 -48.11 -19.14
N SER A 879 -13.96 -47.79 -18.79
CA SER A 879 -14.95 -47.25 -19.75
C SER A 879 -15.07 -45.72 -19.73
N LYS A 880 -14.57 -45.04 -18.69
CA LYS A 880 -14.75 -43.58 -18.47
C LYS A 880 -13.72 -42.68 -19.15
N ALA A 881 -12.72 -43.23 -19.83
CA ALA A 881 -11.64 -42.44 -20.43
C ALA A 881 -12.05 -41.55 -21.64
N ASN A 882 -13.29 -41.61 -22.15
CA ASN A 882 -13.70 -40.89 -23.36
C ASN A 882 -15.02 -40.08 -23.25
N ALA A 883 -15.49 -39.70 -22.05
CA ALA A 883 -16.73 -38.93 -21.89
C ALA A 883 -16.58 -37.40 -21.91
N THR A 884 -15.38 -36.87 -22.25
CA THR A 884 -15.15 -35.44 -22.48
C THR A 884 -14.97 -35.15 -23.97
N ALA A 885 -16.05 -35.24 -24.73
CA ALA A 885 -16.17 -34.59 -26.03
C ALA A 885 -17.49 -33.82 -26.04
N GLN A 886 -17.40 -32.49 -25.93
CA GLN A 886 -18.53 -31.61 -26.23
C GLN A 886 -18.98 -31.85 -27.68
N PRO A 887 -20.29 -31.82 -27.98
CA PRO A 887 -20.72 -31.76 -29.36
C PRO A 887 -20.45 -30.36 -29.92
N GLU A 888 -19.47 -30.25 -30.82
CA GLU A 888 -19.43 -29.15 -31.78
C GLU A 888 -20.70 -29.20 -32.62
N VAL A 889 -21.62 -28.27 -32.37
CA VAL A 889 -22.70 -27.96 -33.31
C VAL A 889 -22.21 -26.85 -34.22
N ALA A 890 -22.14 -27.22 -35.49
CA ALA A 890 -21.70 -26.47 -36.64
C ALA A 890 -22.34 -25.08 -36.77
N VAL A 891 -21.50 -24.12 -37.14
CA VAL A 891 -21.87 -22.92 -37.88
C VAL A 891 -22.49 -23.32 -39.22
N MET A 892 -23.76 -22.98 -39.43
CA MET A 892 -24.34 -22.68 -40.73
C MET A 892 -25.46 -21.63 -40.58
N ASN A 893 -25.23 -20.47 -41.21
CA ASN A 893 -26.05 -19.26 -41.40
C ASN A 893 -26.23 -18.30 -40.23
#